data_AF-A0A4R7ZJN3-F1
#
_entry.id   AF-A0A4R7ZJN3-F1
#
_cell.length_a   1.000
_cell.length_b   1.000
_cell.length_c   1.000
_cell.angle_alpha   90.00
_cell.angle_beta   90.00
_cell.angle_gamma   90.00
#
_symmetry.space_group_name_H-M   'P 1'
#
loop_
_entity.id
_entity.type
_entity.pdbx_description
1 polymer ?
#
loop_
_entity_poly.entity_id
_entity_poly.type
_entity_poly.pdbx_seq_one_letter_code
_entity_poly.pdbx_strand_id
1 'polypeptide(L)'
;MRFGVLGPVTAWTDDGQAVRLPDRKVRALLADLLLHAGRPVSAAILIDDLWGDELPVNPTATLQTRVSQLRRALDEAEPGARSLVQTSPAGYLISTAPEAVDSGRFRALAARARQTGSARMRAATLADALTVWRGPAYADVAADAFARAAIDRLDEERLAVQEAYAEARFVLGEHEELVAELAELVARNPLRQRLRAVQLKALHQAGRQAEALAGYAELRDRLRDELGLDPSAELVELQQAILAGPPAEPRPKTKLPAAVTELIGRDSAVDEIVALLDSARLVTLTGPGGVGKTSLALAAARLIPDAALVELAALEVHQVVAAIDTTGVGLLVLDNCEHVIGAAAEVVANLLRQSPDLRILATSREPLAVAGEHRLPVPPLEESTAVELFVARARAADPRFELTADTSEAVHTLCRRLDGLPLAVELAASRVGAMDVRDLADRFDDRYRQRGLPDRQQTVSAMVEWSWDLLGDQERAVLRRLAPHPGGCTLAAAEAVCAGDDVPVAEVAELLSRLVDRSLVVRIDGTSGSRYRLLETVRAFCLRQLDAAGEGEVTRRRYERYFESLARRTEPRLYGHSELFTYLGGLYGESAAPRSLPPATRPRIETVVSADSTPIVVEVYGDSGPAIVLVGGALNDRRTFIPLAKRLASRFTVATYDRRGRGDSGDVQPWAVERELEDLAAVVELVGGSAYALGVSTGAVFAGEAAARGVPISGLLLIEPPFITDDTRTVPLELAGRLEELVEQDRYGDATELFLITAVEMPAEVVAPMRTSPFWNDLEALAPTLGYDMQLMGDFSLPDHWASAITVPTLVIDGGQSREWRRNTARTVAELLPRGRRLTMDGHPHDVEPEVLGPIIEAFVFGD
;
A
#
# COMPACT_ATOMS: atom_id res chain seq x y z
N MET A 1 -0.58 34.92 -39.48
CA MET A 1 -0.38 35.81 -38.30
C MET A 1 -0.91 35.27 -36.96
N ARG A 2 -0.28 35.69 -35.86
CA ARG A 2 -0.68 35.46 -34.44
C ARG A 2 -0.92 36.79 -33.70
N PHE A 3 -1.77 36.78 -32.68
CA PHE A 3 -2.14 37.96 -31.89
C PHE A 3 -1.95 37.73 -30.39
N GLY A 4 -1.60 38.80 -29.70
CA GLY A 4 -1.28 38.79 -28.29
C GLY A 4 -2.17 39.72 -27.49
N VAL A 5 -2.93 39.20 -26.54
CA VAL A 5 -3.79 39.96 -25.62
C VAL A 5 -3.53 39.63 -24.14
N LEU A 6 -2.79 38.55 -23.84
CA LEU A 6 -2.34 38.22 -22.49
C LEU A 6 -1.09 39.03 -22.09
N GLY A 7 -1.21 40.35 -22.15
CA GLY A 7 -0.13 41.32 -22.02
C GLY A 7 -0.46 42.60 -22.79
N PRO A 8 0.55 43.40 -23.17
CA PRO A 8 0.38 44.43 -24.19
C PRO A 8 -0.18 43.84 -25.48
N VAL A 9 -1.05 44.60 -26.16
CA VAL A 9 -1.71 44.15 -27.38
C VAL A 9 -0.71 44.17 -28.54
N THR A 10 -0.40 42.99 -29.05
CA THR A 10 0.64 42.77 -30.06
C THR A 10 0.16 41.87 -31.18
N ALA A 11 0.84 41.90 -32.31
CA ALA A 11 0.65 40.97 -33.41
C ALA A 11 2.01 40.48 -33.91
N TRP A 12 2.08 39.26 -34.38
CA TRP A 12 3.25 38.66 -35.00
C TRP A 12 2.90 38.03 -36.35
N THR A 13 3.87 38.06 -37.26
CA THR A 13 3.81 37.24 -38.47
C THR A 13 3.87 35.75 -38.12
N ASP A 14 3.55 34.88 -39.09
CA ASP A 14 3.68 33.43 -38.90
C ASP A 14 5.11 32.98 -38.61
N ASP A 15 6.11 33.74 -39.08
CA ASP A 15 7.54 33.55 -38.79
C ASP A 15 7.98 34.15 -37.43
N GLY A 16 7.04 34.69 -36.65
CA GLY A 16 7.28 35.22 -35.30
C GLY A 16 7.82 36.65 -35.23
N GLN A 17 7.85 37.40 -36.34
CA GLN A 17 8.29 38.80 -36.35
C GLN A 17 7.21 39.73 -35.79
N ALA A 18 7.58 40.64 -34.90
CA ALA A 18 6.62 41.57 -34.29
C ALA A 18 6.12 42.63 -35.30
N VAL A 19 4.80 42.81 -35.36
CA VAL A 19 4.15 43.81 -36.21
C VAL A 19 4.14 45.18 -35.51
N ARG A 20 4.61 46.23 -36.20
CA ARG A 20 4.62 47.59 -35.67
C ARG A 20 3.23 48.22 -35.76
N LEU A 21 2.50 48.23 -34.65
CA LEU A 21 1.21 48.92 -34.56
C LEU A 21 1.43 50.45 -34.37
N PRO A 22 0.79 51.32 -35.17
CA PRO A 22 1.17 52.74 -35.26
C PRO A 22 0.93 53.55 -33.97
N ASP A 23 -0.33 53.67 -33.56
CA ASP A 23 -0.75 54.50 -32.43
C ASP A 23 -1.71 53.74 -31.48
N ARG A 24 -1.96 54.33 -30.30
CA ARG A 24 -2.79 53.72 -29.25
C ARG A 24 -4.22 53.43 -29.74
N LYS A 25 -4.82 54.28 -30.58
CA LYS A 25 -6.20 54.07 -31.05
C LYS A 25 -6.29 52.95 -32.08
N VAL A 26 -5.28 52.78 -32.94
CA VAL A 26 -5.19 51.60 -33.83
C VAL A 26 -5.03 50.32 -33.03
N ARG A 27 -4.25 50.37 -31.93
CA ARG A 27 -4.09 49.22 -31.03
C ARG A 27 -5.35 48.90 -30.25
N ALA A 28 -6.08 49.92 -29.76
CA ALA A 28 -7.37 49.74 -29.11
C ALA A 28 -8.41 49.16 -30.07
N LEU A 29 -8.41 49.59 -31.34
CA LEU A 29 -9.27 49.02 -32.38
C LEU A 29 -8.96 47.54 -32.60
N LEU A 30 -7.67 47.16 -32.66
CA LEU A 30 -7.29 45.76 -32.77
C LEU A 30 -7.73 44.97 -31.52
N ALA A 31 -7.57 45.53 -30.33
CA ALA A 31 -7.98 44.91 -29.07
C ALA A 31 -9.49 44.60 -29.05
N ASP A 32 -10.31 45.57 -29.42
CA ASP A 32 -11.77 45.46 -29.49
C ASP A 32 -12.21 44.40 -30.52
N LEU A 33 -11.62 44.42 -31.71
CA LEU A 33 -11.89 43.38 -32.72
C LEU A 33 -11.48 41.99 -32.24
N LEU A 34 -10.36 41.85 -31.52
CA LEU A 34 -9.89 40.57 -30.97
C LEU A 34 -10.78 40.07 -29.81
N LEU A 35 -11.34 40.98 -28.99
CA LEU A 35 -12.35 40.62 -27.99
C LEU A 35 -13.57 39.96 -28.63
N HIS A 36 -13.91 40.41 -29.83
CA HIS A 36 -15.02 39.93 -30.64
C HIS A 36 -14.56 39.03 -31.79
N ALA A 37 -13.41 38.35 -31.68
CA ALA A 37 -12.84 37.57 -32.78
C ALA A 37 -13.87 36.64 -33.45
N GLY A 38 -13.98 36.74 -34.79
CA GLY A 38 -14.97 36.00 -35.58
C GLY A 38 -16.40 36.54 -35.54
N ARG A 39 -16.70 37.62 -34.81
CA ARG A 39 -18.01 38.28 -34.76
C ARG A 39 -17.92 39.74 -35.23
N PRO A 40 -18.89 40.24 -36.02
CA PRO A 40 -18.92 41.64 -36.44
C PRO A 40 -19.27 42.58 -35.29
N VAL A 41 -18.50 43.66 -35.17
CA VAL A 41 -18.73 44.78 -34.26
C VAL A 41 -19.18 45.99 -35.08
N SER A 42 -20.31 46.58 -34.70
CA SER A 42 -20.88 47.71 -35.43
C SER A 42 -19.96 48.94 -35.34
N ALA A 43 -20.00 49.80 -36.36
CA ALA A 43 -19.22 51.03 -36.35
C ALA A 43 -19.58 51.94 -35.16
N ALA A 44 -20.83 51.94 -34.71
CA ALA A 44 -21.28 52.72 -33.56
C ALA A 44 -20.62 52.26 -32.26
N ILE A 45 -20.55 50.94 -32.03
CA ILE A 45 -19.89 50.35 -30.87
C ILE A 45 -18.39 50.67 -30.88
N LEU A 46 -17.71 50.42 -32.01
CA LEU A 46 -16.28 50.75 -32.14
C LEU A 46 -16.00 52.24 -31.92
N ILE A 47 -16.92 53.12 -32.30
CA ILE A 47 -16.78 54.56 -32.06
C ILE A 47 -16.90 54.87 -30.56
N ASP A 48 -17.92 54.32 -29.91
CA ASP A 48 -18.15 54.50 -28.48
C ASP A 48 -16.96 53.95 -27.66
N ASP A 49 -16.51 52.74 -27.96
CA ASP A 49 -15.41 52.08 -27.27
C ASP A 49 -14.07 52.80 -27.46
N LEU A 50 -13.83 53.37 -28.65
CA LEU A 50 -12.58 54.08 -28.95
C LEU A 50 -12.55 55.51 -28.44
N TRP A 51 -13.66 56.23 -28.36
CA TRP A 51 -13.65 57.68 -28.08
C TRP A 51 -14.51 58.09 -26.88
N GLY A 52 -15.49 57.28 -26.47
CA GLY A 52 -16.45 57.63 -25.43
C GLY A 52 -17.07 59.01 -25.67
N ASP A 53 -17.03 59.85 -24.65
CA ASP A 53 -17.56 61.22 -24.71
C ASP A 53 -16.72 62.19 -25.58
N GLU A 54 -15.45 61.84 -25.90
CA GLU A 54 -14.52 62.69 -26.67
C GLU A 54 -14.51 62.35 -28.17
N LEU A 55 -15.67 62.51 -28.82
CA LEU A 55 -15.85 62.20 -30.23
C LEU A 55 -15.07 63.16 -31.16
N PRO A 56 -14.42 62.64 -32.22
CA PRO A 56 -13.83 63.48 -33.26
C PRO A 56 -14.91 64.11 -34.14
N VAL A 57 -14.59 65.19 -34.86
CA VAL A 57 -15.54 65.96 -35.70
C VAL A 57 -16.31 65.08 -36.71
N ASN A 58 -15.68 64.02 -37.24
CA ASN A 58 -16.34 63.02 -38.05
C ASN A 58 -15.95 61.60 -37.57
N PRO A 59 -16.72 60.99 -36.66
CA PRO A 59 -16.40 59.70 -36.05
C PRO A 59 -16.27 58.56 -37.06
N THR A 60 -17.21 58.47 -38.01
CA THR A 60 -17.22 57.41 -39.04
C THR A 60 -16.00 57.49 -39.96
N ALA A 61 -15.66 58.67 -40.47
CA ALA A 61 -14.48 58.84 -41.33
C ALA A 61 -13.17 58.60 -40.56
N THR A 62 -13.14 58.97 -39.28
CA THR A 62 -11.98 58.73 -38.40
C THR A 62 -11.81 57.23 -38.14
N LEU A 63 -12.88 56.50 -37.84
CA LEU A 63 -12.86 55.04 -37.70
C LEU A 63 -12.35 54.35 -38.97
N GLN A 64 -12.87 54.72 -40.14
CA GLN A 64 -12.41 54.18 -41.42
C GLN A 64 -10.91 54.40 -41.64
N THR A 65 -10.39 55.55 -41.22
CA THR A 65 -8.95 55.86 -41.26
C THR A 65 -8.16 54.92 -40.34
N ARG A 66 -8.63 54.67 -39.12
CA ARG A 66 -7.99 53.72 -38.18
C ARG A 66 -8.03 52.28 -38.67
N VAL A 67 -9.14 51.84 -39.26
CA VAL A 67 -9.26 50.52 -39.91
C VAL A 67 -8.29 50.39 -41.09
N SER A 68 -8.16 51.43 -41.91
CA SER A 68 -7.20 51.45 -43.03
C SER A 68 -5.76 51.36 -42.54
N GLN A 69 -5.40 52.08 -41.47
CA GLN A 69 -4.09 52.02 -40.84
C GLN A 69 -3.79 50.64 -40.25
N LEU A 70 -4.76 50.01 -39.57
CA LEU A 70 -4.62 48.64 -39.05
C LEU A 70 -4.36 47.65 -40.20
N ARG A 71 -5.20 47.67 -41.24
CA ARG A 71 -5.03 46.80 -42.42
C ARG A 71 -3.66 46.95 -43.06
N ARG A 72 -3.20 48.20 -43.22
CA ARG A 72 -1.88 48.48 -43.81
C ARG A 72 -0.75 47.95 -42.94
N ALA A 73 -0.79 48.16 -41.62
CA ALA A 73 0.23 47.67 -40.71
C ALA A 73 0.34 46.13 -40.72
N LEU A 74 -0.79 45.43 -40.85
CA LEU A 74 -0.78 43.97 -40.99
C LEU A 74 -0.21 43.54 -42.36
N ASP A 75 -0.64 44.15 -43.46
CA ASP A 75 -0.20 43.80 -44.83
C ASP A 75 1.29 44.08 -45.09
N GLU A 76 1.82 45.16 -44.49
CA GLU A 76 3.26 45.52 -44.57
C GLU A 76 4.14 44.47 -43.88
N ALA A 77 3.62 43.80 -42.85
CA ALA A 77 4.35 42.77 -42.12
C ALA A 77 4.18 41.37 -42.73
N GLU A 78 2.98 41.02 -43.22
CA GLU A 78 2.70 39.74 -43.86
C GLU A 78 1.75 39.97 -45.06
N PRO A 79 2.23 39.82 -46.31
CA PRO A 79 1.42 40.07 -47.49
C PRO A 79 0.11 39.27 -47.49
N GLY A 80 -1.02 39.96 -47.64
CA GLY A 80 -2.36 39.34 -47.61
C GLY A 80 -3.05 39.40 -46.24
N ALA A 81 -2.33 39.73 -45.16
CA ALA A 81 -2.90 39.82 -43.82
C ALA A 81 -3.90 40.98 -43.65
N ARG A 82 -3.95 41.94 -44.58
CA ARG A 82 -5.05 42.92 -44.62
C ARG A 82 -6.44 42.29 -44.68
N SER A 83 -6.55 41.08 -45.24
CA SER A 83 -7.81 40.35 -45.40
C SER A 83 -8.36 39.79 -44.09
N LEU A 84 -7.54 39.74 -43.03
CA LEU A 84 -7.97 39.35 -41.69
C LEU A 84 -8.99 40.34 -41.12
N VAL A 85 -8.85 41.64 -41.42
CA VAL A 85 -9.82 42.66 -40.98
C VAL A 85 -10.85 42.87 -42.07
N GLN A 86 -12.05 42.33 -41.90
CA GLN A 86 -13.12 42.34 -42.89
C GLN A 86 -14.15 43.43 -42.59
N THR A 87 -14.79 43.92 -43.65
CA THR A 87 -15.96 44.81 -43.54
C THR A 87 -17.17 44.06 -44.03
N SER A 88 -18.23 44.07 -43.23
CA SER A 88 -19.53 43.45 -43.52
C SER A 88 -20.64 44.48 -43.33
N PRO A 89 -21.88 44.21 -43.79
CA PRO A 89 -23.03 45.07 -43.49
C PRO A 89 -23.28 45.26 -41.98
N ALA A 90 -22.89 44.30 -41.14
CA ALA A 90 -23.04 44.35 -39.69
C ALA A 90 -21.91 45.13 -38.98
N GLY A 91 -20.86 45.54 -39.70
CA GLY A 91 -19.70 46.25 -39.15
C GLY A 91 -18.37 45.59 -39.50
N TYR A 92 -17.38 45.73 -38.63
CA TYR A 92 -16.02 45.22 -38.82
C TYR A 92 -15.78 43.97 -37.98
N LEU A 93 -15.00 43.02 -38.50
CA LEU A 93 -14.57 41.83 -37.76
C LEU A 93 -13.12 41.51 -38.07
N ILE A 94 -12.46 40.81 -37.15
CA ILE A 94 -11.20 40.13 -37.42
C ILE A 94 -11.44 38.63 -37.56
N SER A 95 -11.05 38.08 -38.71
CA SER A 95 -11.16 36.66 -39.06
C SER A 95 -9.87 35.95 -38.70
N THR A 96 -9.83 35.32 -37.54
CA THR A 96 -8.66 34.58 -37.05
C THR A 96 -9.11 33.31 -36.32
N ALA A 97 -8.27 32.27 -36.34
CA ALA A 97 -8.54 31.07 -35.56
C ALA A 97 -8.43 31.40 -34.06
N PRO A 98 -9.24 30.80 -33.17
CA PRO A 98 -9.18 31.08 -31.74
C PRO A 98 -7.76 30.95 -31.15
N GLU A 99 -7.02 29.91 -31.55
CA GLU A 99 -5.65 29.63 -31.08
C GLU A 99 -4.58 30.55 -31.67
N ALA A 100 -4.90 31.29 -32.74
CA ALA A 100 -4.02 32.32 -33.25
C ALA A 100 -4.00 33.55 -32.32
N VAL A 101 -4.98 33.69 -31.42
CA VAL A 101 -4.94 34.60 -30.28
C VAL A 101 -4.40 33.86 -29.07
N ASP A 102 -3.42 34.43 -28.39
CA ASP A 102 -2.77 33.81 -27.23
C ASP A 102 -3.75 33.43 -26.10
N SER A 103 -4.84 34.17 -25.90
CA SER A 103 -5.94 33.78 -25.00
C SER A 103 -6.64 32.48 -25.41
N GLY A 104 -6.81 32.22 -26.72
CA GLY A 104 -7.39 30.96 -27.18
C GLY A 104 -6.40 29.80 -27.04
N ARG A 105 -5.11 30.03 -27.29
CA ARG A 105 -4.05 29.05 -27.01
C ARG A 105 -3.96 28.70 -25.52
N PHE A 106 -4.04 29.69 -24.64
CA PHE A 106 -4.10 29.50 -23.19
C PHE A 106 -5.27 28.61 -22.78
N ARG A 107 -6.48 28.89 -23.30
CA ARG A 107 -7.68 28.07 -23.04
C ARG A 107 -7.56 26.64 -23.59
N ALA A 108 -6.96 26.47 -24.77
CA ALA A 108 -6.71 25.16 -25.36
C ALA A 108 -5.74 24.33 -24.50
N LEU A 109 -4.65 24.94 -24.02
CA LEU A 109 -3.71 24.29 -23.10
C LEU A 109 -4.39 23.94 -21.76
N ALA A 110 -5.16 24.85 -21.17
CA ALA A 110 -5.92 24.59 -19.95
C ALA A 110 -6.96 23.47 -20.13
N ALA A 111 -7.62 23.38 -21.29
CA ALA A 111 -8.55 22.30 -21.61
C ALA A 111 -7.83 20.96 -21.81
N ARG A 112 -6.68 20.95 -22.49
CA ARG A 112 -5.82 19.76 -22.66
C ARG A 112 -5.33 19.24 -21.31
N ALA A 113 -4.91 20.14 -20.42
CA ALA A 113 -4.47 19.78 -19.07
C ALA A 113 -5.58 19.08 -18.26
N ARG A 114 -6.85 19.47 -18.43
CA ARG A 114 -8.00 18.79 -17.78
C ARG A 114 -8.24 17.37 -18.29
N GLN A 115 -7.84 17.08 -19.53
CA GLN A 115 -7.98 15.75 -20.14
C GLN A 115 -6.75 14.84 -19.90
N THR A 116 -5.72 15.36 -19.23
CA THR A 116 -4.47 14.65 -19.01
C THR A 116 -4.53 13.88 -17.69
N GLY A 117 -4.32 12.56 -17.72
CA GLY A 117 -4.36 11.71 -16.52
C GLY A 117 -3.10 11.78 -15.63
N SER A 118 -1.92 12.05 -16.22
CA SER A 118 -0.66 12.17 -15.48
C SER A 118 -0.51 13.54 -14.81
N ALA A 119 -0.26 13.55 -13.50
CA ALA A 119 0.00 14.79 -12.73
C ALA A 119 1.20 15.57 -13.29
N ARG A 120 2.26 14.88 -13.74
CA ARG A 120 3.47 15.49 -14.31
C ARG A 120 3.18 16.17 -15.65
N MET A 121 2.49 15.47 -16.55
CA MET A 121 2.10 16.06 -17.84
C MET A 121 1.09 17.19 -17.68
N ARG A 122 0.16 17.06 -16.73
CA ARG A 122 -0.79 18.13 -16.38
C ARG A 122 -0.05 19.36 -15.87
N ALA A 123 0.90 19.20 -14.95
CA ALA A 123 1.72 20.29 -14.44
C ALA A 123 2.52 20.97 -15.57
N ALA A 124 3.19 20.21 -16.43
CA ALA A 124 3.93 20.76 -17.57
C ALA A 124 3.01 21.54 -18.54
N THR A 125 1.84 21.00 -18.86
CA THR A 125 0.88 21.66 -19.77
C THR A 125 0.31 22.96 -19.16
N LEU A 126 0.07 22.97 -17.84
CA LEU A 126 -0.40 24.16 -17.13
C LEU A 126 0.71 25.21 -17.00
N ALA A 127 1.96 24.79 -16.79
CA ALA A 127 3.12 25.68 -16.83
C ALA A 127 3.24 26.34 -18.22
N ASP A 128 3.15 25.54 -19.29
CA ASP A 128 3.12 26.05 -20.67
C ASP A 128 2.00 27.07 -20.88
N ALA A 129 0.79 26.81 -20.35
CA ALA A 129 -0.32 27.75 -20.42
C ALA A 129 0.03 29.09 -19.73
N LEU A 130 0.65 29.05 -18.54
CA LEU A 130 1.04 30.24 -17.79
C LEU A 130 2.15 31.04 -18.51
N THR A 131 3.08 30.37 -19.22
CA THR A 131 4.13 31.07 -20.00
C THR A 131 3.61 31.89 -21.18
N VAL A 132 2.36 31.64 -21.63
CA VAL A 132 1.72 32.45 -22.68
C VAL A 132 1.50 33.90 -22.22
N TRP A 133 1.36 34.12 -20.91
CA TRP A 133 1.15 35.43 -20.32
C TRP A 133 2.44 36.27 -20.29
N ARG A 134 2.39 37.45 -20.89
CA ARG A 134 3.49 38.44 -20.95
C ARG A 134 3.28 39.64 -20.01
N GLY A 135 2.20 39.65 -19.24
CA GLY A 135 1.81 40.74 -18.34
C GLY A 135 0.30 40.70 -18.03
N PRO A 136 -0.27 41.78 -17.48
CA PRO A 136 -1.71 41.94 -17.33
C PRO A 136 -2.43 41.86 -18.68
N ALA A 137 -3.60 41.22 -18.73
CA ALA A 137 -4.38 41.12 -19.96
C ALA A 137 -4.73 42.52 -20.49
N TYR A 138 -4.62 42.71 -21.81
CA TYR A 138 -4.93 43.97 -22.49
C TYR A 138 -4.25 45.20 -21.87
N ALA A 139 -2.99 45.08 -21.44
CA ALA A 139 -2.28 46.12 -20.66
C ALA A 139 -2.34 47.53 -21.28
N ASP A 140 -2.34 47.64 -22.61
CA ASP A 140 -2.38 48.92 -23.34
C ASP A 140 -3.74 49.63 -23.29
N VAL A 141 -4.81 48.90 -22.97
CA VAL A 141 -6.20 49.38 -22.94
C VAL A 141 -6.91 49.05 -21.63
N ALA A 142 -6.17 48.76 -20.57
CA ALA A 142 -6.73 48.37 -19.28
C ALA A 142 -7.64 49.45 -18.65
N ALA A 143 -7.45 50.72 -18.99
CA ALA A 143 -8.29 51.82 -18.53
C ALA A 143 -9.61 51.96 -19.31
N ASP A 144 -9.65 51.43 -20.54
CA ASP A 144 -10.77 51.58 -21.46
C ASP A 144 -11.94 50.67 -21.05
N ALA A 145 -13.16 51.20 -20.99
CA ALA A 145 -14.30 50.54 -20.35
C ALA A 145 -14.69 49.22 -21.04
N PHE A 146 -14.57 49.16 -22.37
CA PHE A 146 -14.92 47.99 -23.18
C PHE A 146 -14.09 46.75 -22.83
N ALA A 147 -12.85 46.92 -22.34
CA ALA A 147 -11.93 45.82 -22.07
C ALA A 147 -12.09 45.22 -20.66
N ARG A 148 -12.66 45.96 -19.69
CA ARG A 148 -12.65 45.58 -18.25
C ARG A 148 -13.25 44.19 -18.00
N ALA A 149 -14.44 43.93 -18.51
CA ALA A 149 -15.11 42.63 -18.29
C ALA A 149 -14.35 41.44 -18.89
N ALA A 150 -13.56 41.67 -19.94
CA ALA A 150 -12.73 40.63 -20.54
C ALA A 150 -11.41 40.44 -19.79
N ILE A 151 -10.83 41.53 -19.27
CA ILE A 151 -9.66 41.49 -18.38
C ILE A 151 -10.02 40.70 -17.12
N ASP A 152 -11.12 41.06 -16.44
CA ASP A 152 -11.59 40.37 -15.22
C ASP A 152 -11.78 38.87 -15.48
N ARG A 153 -12.39 38.50 -16.61
CA ARG A 153 -12.58 37.10 -16.99
C ARG A 153 -11.26 36.37 -17.25
N LEU A 154 -10.31 37.01 -17.94
CA LEU A 154 -9.01 36.41 -18.22
C LEU A 154 -8.18 36.26 -16.95
N ASP A 155 -8.21 37.23 -16.05
CA ASP A 155 -7.54 37.17 -14.76
C ASP A 155 -8.16 36.07 -13.86
N GLU A 156 -9.48 35.89 -13.90
CA GLU A 156 -10.16 34.75 -13.27
C GLU A 156 -9.68 33.41 -13.85
N GLU A 157 -9.65 33.29 -15.19
CA GLU A 157 -9.17 32.08 -15.86
C GLU A 157 -7.70 31.81 -15.54
N ARG A 158 -6.87 32.84 -15.41
CA ARG A 158 -5.46 32.74 -15.00
C ARG A 158 -5.35 32.17 -13.60
N LEU A 159 -6.10 32.73 -12.64
CA LEU A 159 -6.10 32.28 -11.26
C LEU A 159 -6.53 30.81 -11.17
N ALA A 160 -7.58 30.40 -11.89
CA ALA A 160 -8.02 29.01 -11.94
C ALA A 160 -6.94 28.06 -12.49
N VAL A 161 -6.15 28.49 -13.48
CA VAL A 161 -5.02 27.72 -14.01
C VAL A 161 -3.87 27.66 -12.99
N GLN A 162 -3.59 28.74 -12.26
CA GLN A 162 -2.59 28.75 -11.19
C GLN A 162 -3.00 27.83 -10.04
N GLU A 163 -4.27 27.81 -9.64
CA GLU A 163 -4.82 26.86 -8.67
C GLU A 163 -4.63 25.40 -9.14
N ALA A 164 -5.03 25.10 -10.39
CA ALA A 164 -4.90 23.77 -10.96
C ALA A 164 -3.44 23.32 -11.12
N TYR A 165 -2.52 24.27 -11.36
CA TYR A 165 -1.08 24.04 -11.46
C TYR A 165 -0.50 23.72 -10.09
N ALA A 166 -0.86 24.50 -9.06
CA ALA A 166 -0.47 24.26 -7.68
C ALA A 166 -0.98 22.90 -7.17
N GLU A 167 -2.23 22.54 -7.46
CA GLU A 167 -2.78 21.19 -7.15
C GLU A 167 -1.97 20.08 -7.83
N ALA A 168 -1.59 20.25 -9.10
CA ALA A 168 -0.81 19.25 -9.83
C ALA A 168 0.61 19.10 -9.24
N ARG A 169 1.28 20.21 -8.89
CA ARG A 169 2.59 20.20 -8.23
C ARG A 169 2.54 19.60 -6.83
N PHE A 170 1.45 19.82 -6.09
CA PHE A 170 1.24 19.18 -4.79
C PHE A 170 1.23 17.66 -4.92
N VAL A 171 0.54 17.10 -5.91
CA VAL A 171 0.52 15.64 -6.17
C VAL A 171 1.90 15.08 -6.53
N LEU A 172 2.80 15.92 -7.09
CA LEU A 172 4.18 15.53 -7.42
C LEU A 172 5.12 15.54 -6.20
N GLY A 173 4.66 15.96 -5.02
CA GLY A 173 5.46 15.98 -3.80
C GLY A 173 6.36 17.20 -3.64
N GLU A 174 6.20 18.23 -4.47
CA GLU A 174 7.04 19.45 -4.50
C GLU A 174 6.65 20.45 -3.39
N HIS A 175 6.41 19.98 -2.17
CA HIS A 175 5.73 20.74 -1.12
C HIS A 175 6.47 22.01 -0.67
N GLU A 176 7.79 21.94 -0.44
CA GLU A 176 8.56 23.09 0.08
C GLU A 176 8.63 24.25 -0.92
N GLU A 177 8.91 23.96 -2.20
CA GLU A 177 8.93 24.95 -3.27
C GLU A 177 7.56 25.58 -3.46
N LEU A 178 6.50 24.75 -3.42
CA LEU A 178 5.13 25.19 -3.60
C LEU A 178 4.68 26.14 -2.47
N VAL A 179 5.12 25.91 -1.23
CA VAL A 179 4.82 26.82 -0.11
C VAL A 179 5.37 28.22 -0.36
N ALA A 180 6.61 28.32 -0.86
CA ALA A 180 7.24 29.61 -1.13
C ALA A 180 6.51 30.38 -2.25
N GLU A 181 6.13 29.69 -3.32
CA GLU A 181 5.41 30.30 -4.45
C GLU A 181 3.98 30.72 -4.08
N LEU A 182 3.26 29.87 -3.34
CA LEU A 182 1.87 30.15 -2.96
C LEU A 182 1.73 31.32 -1.99
N ALA A 183 2.76 31.64 -1.20
CA ALA A 183 2.71 32.73 -0.23
C ALA A 183 2.35 34.08 -0.89
N GLU A 184 2.98 34.43 -2.02
CA GLU A 184 2.69 35.67 -2.73
C GLU A 184 1.29 35.64 -3.39
N LEU A 185 0.93 34.50 -3.99
CA LEU A 185 -0.35 34.37 -4.71
C LEU A 185 -1.55 34.45 -3.76
N VAL A 186 -1.44 33.86 -2.57
CA VAL A 186 -2.45 33.93 -1.51
C VAL A 186 -2.52 35.33 -0.90
N ALA A 187 -1.39 36.01 -0.70
CA ALA A 187 -1.39 37.37 -0.18
C ALA A 187 -2.14 38.36 -1.10
N ARG A 188 -2.05 38.15 -2.42
CA ARG A 188 -2.79 38.95 -3.41
C ARG A 188 -4.27 38.55 -3.53
N ASN A 189 -4.63 37.34 -3.10
CA ASN A 189 -5.98 36.78 -3.24
C ASN A 189 -6.46 36.16 -1.92
N PRO A 190 -6.57 36.94 -0.83
CA PRO A 190 -6.71 36.41 0.53
C PRO A 190 -8.01 35.65 0.78
N LEU A 191 -9.06 35.90 -0.01
CA LEU A 191 -10.38 35.26 0.11
C LEU A 191 -10.55 34.03 -0.80
N ARG A 192 -9.52 33.65 -1.57
CA ARG A 192 -9.56 32.47 -2.44
C ARG A 192 -9.36 31.18 -1.65
N GLN A 193 -10.48 30.54 -1.31
CA GLN A 193 -10.50 29.34 -0.49
C GLN A 193 -9.74 28.15 -1.11
N ARG A 194 -9.83 27.93 -2.43
CA ARG A 194 -9.09 26.84 -3.12
C ARG A 194 -7.59 27.02 -3.04
N LEU A 195 -7.13 28.22 -3.37
CA LEU A 195 -5.73 28.63 -3.33
C LEU A 195 -5.16 28.49 -1.91
N ARG A 196 -5.94 28.89 -0.89
CA ARG A 196 -5.59 28.66 0.51
C ARG A 196 -5.54 27.17 0.84
N ALA A 197 -6.50 26.36 0.41
CA ALA A 197 -6.53 24.93 0.69
C ALA A 197 -5.26 24.21 0.22
N VAL A 198 -4.76 24.52 -0.99
CA VAL A 198 -3.51 23.95 -1.50
C VAL A 198 -2.31 24.40 -0.66
N GLN A 199 -2.25 25.68 -0.26
CA GLN A 199 -1.20 26.20 0.62
C GLN A 199 -1.18 25.49 1.98
N LEU A 200 -2.36 25.28 2.57
CA LEU A 200 -2.51 24.58 3.84
C LEU A 200 -2.07 23.11 3.74
N LYS A 201 -2.48 22.41 2.65
CA LYS A 201 -2.05 21.04 2.35
C LYS A 201 -0.51 20.97 2.21
N ALA A 202 0.09 21.90 1.46
CA ALA A 202 1.54 21.94 1.26
C ALA A 202 2.33 22.25 2.55
N LEU A 203 1.87 23.22 3.36
CA LEU A 203 2.46 23.55 4.66
C LEU A 203 2.38 22.35 5.62
N HIS A 204 1.24 21.68 5.66
CA HIS A 204 1.05 20.51 6.49
C HIS A 204 1.98 19.35 6.08
N GLN A 205 2.05 19.04 4.78
CA GLN A 205 2.95 18.00 4.26
C GLN A 205 4.44 18.33 4.44
N ALA A 206 4.81 19.62 4.47
CA ALA A 206 6.16 20.08 4.80
C ALA A 206 6.46 20.08 6.32
N GLY A 207 5.57 19.51 7.16
CA GLY A 207 5.73 19.48 8.62
C GLY A 207 5.49 20.82 9.32
N ARG A 208 5.01 21.84 8.61
CA ARG A 208 4.78 23.20 9.10
C ARG A 208 3.33 23.38 9.59
N GLN A 209 2.88 22.47 10.46
CA GLN A 209 1.50 22.37 10.95
C GLN A 209 1.01 23.68 11.60
N ALA A 210 1.84 24.33 12.42
CA ALA A 210 1.48 25.58 13.09
C ALA A 210 1.18 26.71 12.09
N GLU A 211 1.94 26.79 11.00
CA GLU A 211 1.73 27.79 9.95
C GLU A 211 0.48 27.50 9.12
N ALA A 212 0.18 26.22 8.89
CA ALA A 212 -1.06 25.83 8.24
C ALA A 212 -2.28 26.24 9.10
N LEU A 213 -2.27 25.96 10.39
CA LEU A 213 -3.37 26.37 11.29
C LEU A 213 -3.50 27.90 11.40
N ALA A 214 -2.38 28.63 11.40
CA ALA A 214 -2.38 30.08 11.36
C ALA A 214 -3.00 30.62 10.05
N GLY A 215 -2.64 30.03 8.91
CA GLY A 215 -3.20 30.39 7.60
C GLY A 215 -4.71 30.11 7.49
N TYR A 216 -5.20 29.03 8.09
CA TYR A 216 -6.64 28.76 8.19
C TYR A 216 -7.35 29.80 9.04
N ALA A 217 -6.81 30.12 10.23
CA ALA A 217 -7.40 31.11 11.12
C ALA A 217 -7.49 32.49 10.46
N GLU A 218 -6.43 32.92 9.75
CA GLU A 218 -6.42 34.17 8.99
C GLU A 218 -7.51 34.20 7.92
N LEU A 219 -7.67 33.14 7.13
CA LEU A 219 -8.72 33.06 6.11
C LEU A 219 -10.11 33.12 6.75
N ARG A 220 -10.34 32.36 7.83
CA ARG A 220 -11.63 32.35 8.54
C ARG A 220 -12.00 33.73 9.05
N ASP A 221 -11.07 34.45 9.66
CA ASP A 221 -11.32 35.78 10.18
C ASP A 221 -11.64 36.76 9.04
N ARG A 222 -10.91 36.72 7.92
CA ARG A 222 -11.22 37.55 6.75
C ARG A 222 -12.56 37.22 6.10
N LEU A 223 -12.91 35.95 5.94
CA LEU A 223 -14.21 35.55 5.37
C LEU A 223 -15.37 36.06 6.23
N ARG A 224 -15.23 35.96 7.54
CA ARG A 224 -16.21 36.48 8.49
C ARG A 224 -16.29 38.01 8.44
N ASP A 225 -15.16 38.69 8.47
CA ASP A 225 -15.10 40.14 8.64
C ASP A 225 -15.41 40.90 7.33
N GLU A 226 -15.01 40.37 6.16
CA GLU A 226 -15.21 41.03 4.86
C GLU A 226 -16.47 40.55 4.12
N LEU A 227 -16.84 39.26 4.23
CA LEU A 227 -17.96 38.67 3.49
C LEU A 227 -19.11 38.18 4.37
N GLY A 228 -18.93 38.08 5.69
CA GLY A 228 -19.92 37.49 6.60
C GLY A 228 -20.14 35.99 6.36
N LEU A 229 -19.14 35.29 5.81
CA LEU A 229 -19.20 33.87 5.46
C LEU A 229 -18.30 33.03 6.36
N ASP A 230 -18.68 31.77 6.56
CA ASP A 230 -17.82 30.76 7.16
C ASP A 230 -16.93 30.05 6.10
N PRO A 231 -15.80 29.44 6.51
CA PRO A 231 -14.99 28.61 5.61
C PRO A 231 -15.78 27.45 5.01
N SER A 232 -15.42 27.02 3.79
CA SER A 232 -16.04 25.87 3.12
C SER A 232 -15.85 24.57 3.91
N ALA A 233 -16.75 23.60 3.68
CA ALA A 233 -16.65 22.26 4.28
C ALA A 233 -15.28 21.60 4.01
N GLU A 234 -14.76 21.71 2.78
CA GLU A 234 -13.42 21.19 2.43
C GLU A 234 -12.31 21.78 3.30
N LEU A 235 -12.38 23.09 3.62
CA LEU A 235 -11.39 23.74 4.47
C LEU A 235 -11.56 23.36 5.94
N VAL A 236 -12.78 23.17 6.42
CA VAL A 236 -13.05 22.69 7.78
C VAL A 236 -12.53 21.26 7.96
N GLU A 237 -12.80 20.37 7.01
CA GLU A 237 -12.26 19.00 7.00
C GLU A 237 -10.73 19.00 6.96
N LEU A 238 -10.14 19.85 6.12
CA LEU A 238 -8.68 20.01 6.07
C LEU A 238 -8.12 20.49 7.40
N GLN A 239 -8.78 21.43 8.09
CA GLN A 239 -8.37 21.87 9.42
C GLN A 239 -8.38 20.70 10.42
N GLN A 240 -9.42 19.86 10.41
CA GLN A 240 -9.49 18.68 11.29
C GLN A 240 -8.38 17.69 10.98
N ALA A 241 -8.11 17.42 9.70
CA ALA A 241 -6.99 16.58 9.28
C ALA A 241 -5.64 17.14 9.77
N ILE A 242 -5.43 18.45 9.68
CA ILE A 242 -4.22 19.11 10.19
C ILE A 242 -4.12 19.04 11.72
N LEU A 243 -5.25 19.06 12.45
CA LEU A 243 -5.28 18.95 13.91
C LEU A 243 -5.01 17.52 14.41
N ALA A 244 -5.33 16.49 13.62
CA ALA A 244 -5.21 15.08 13.99
C ALA A 244 -3.75 14.59 14.18
N GLY A 245 -2.74 15.36 13.78
CA GLY A 245 -1.33 15.02 13.99
C GLY A 245 -0.44 15.43 12.82
N PRO A 246 0.87 15.06 12.81
CA PRO A 246 1.74 15.27 11.66
C PRO A 246 1.16 14.58 10.41
N PRO A 247 1.51 15.03 9.19
CA PRO A 247 1.01 14.40 7.97
C PRO A 247 1.29 12.90 8.04
N ALA A 248 0.24 12.09 8.01
CA ALA A 248 0.39 10.68 7.72
C ALA A 248 1.07 10.61 6.35
N GLU A 249 2.22 9.92 6.27
CA GLU A 249 2.91 9.72 4.99
C GLU A 249 1.88 9.30 3.93
N PRO A 250 1.81 9.96 2.77
CA PRO A 250 0.88 9.56 1.71
C PRO A 250 1.40 8.26 1.12
N ARG A 251 1.10 7.14 1.79
CA ARG A 251 1.21 5.81 1.21
C ARG A 251 -0.16 5.52 0.61
N PRO A 252 -0.30 5.37 -0.72
CA PRO A 252 -1.47 4.69 -1.24
C PRO A 252 -1.55 3.33 -0.51
N LYS A 253 -2.76 2.90 -0.12
CA LYS A 253 -3.04 1.57 0.45
C LYS A 253 -2.71 0.51 -0.61
N THR A 254 -1.43 0.33 -0.87
CA THR A 254 -0.89 -0.61 -1.84
C THR A 254 -0.06 -1.58 -1.04
N LYS A 255 -0.41 -2.86 -1.10
CA LYS A 255 0.39 -3.95 -0.52
C LYS A 255 1.61 -4.22 -1.44
N LEU A 256 2.19 -3.17 -2.04
CA LEU A 256 3.26 -3.24 -3.04
C LEU A 256 4.61 -2.83 -2.38
N PRO A 257 5.75 -3.46 -2.75
CA PRO A 257 7.07 -3.08 -2.25
C PRO A 257 7.41 -1.61 -2.55
N ALA A 258 8.34 -0.97 -1.83
CA ALA A 258 8.82 0.38 -2.20
C ALA A 258 9.65 0.34 -3.51
N ALA A 259 9.58 1.40 -4.33
CA ALA A 259 10.39 1.49 -5.54
C ALA A 259 11.82 1.93 -5.16
N VAL A 260 12.80 1.06 -5.34
CA VAL A 260 14.21 1.33 -4.99
C VAL A 260 14.96 2.02 -6.15
N THR A 261 14.43 1.90 -7.37
CA THR A 261 15.04 2.45 -8.59
C THR A 261 13.98 3.01 -9.53
N GLU A 262 14.23 4.19 -10.08
CA GLU A 262 13.37 4.80 -11.11
C GLU A 262 13.27 3.90 -12.36
N LEU A 263 12.06 3.80 -12.90
CA LEU A 263 11.75 3.07 -14.14
C LEU A 263 11.99 4.01 -15.33
N ILE A 264 13.03 3.74 -16.13
CA ILE A 264 13.45 4.64 -17.21
C ILE A 264 12.80 4.25 -18.53
N GLY A 265 12.20 5.23 -19.21
CA GLY A 265 11.70 5.15 -20.59
C GLY A 265 10.58 4.14 -20.82
N ARG A 266 9.74 3.91 -19.83
CA ARG A 266 8.58 3.01 -19.90
C ARG A 266 7.24 3.69 -19.56
N ASP A 267 7.21 5.02 -19.52
CA ASP A 267 6.00 5.78 -19.16
C ASP A 267 4.82 5.44 -20.08
N SER A 268 5.04 5.36 -21.39
CA SER A 268 3.99 4.98 -22.34
C SER A 268 3.47 3.55 -22.14
N ALA A 269 4.34 2.62 -21.74
CA ALA A 269 3.95 1.24 -21.45
C ALA A 269 3.19 1.13 -20.12
N VAL A 270 3.52 1.97 -19.14
CA VAL A 270 2.75 2.10 -17.89
C VAL A 270 1.34 2.62 -18.20
N ASP A 271 1.23 3.69 -19.00
CA ASP A 271 -0.05 4.26 -19.41
C ASP A 271 -0.90 3.25 -20.20
N GLU A 272 -0.27 2.49 -21.10
CA GLU A 272 -0.93 1.42 -21.86
C GLU A 272 -1.51 0.33 -20.94
N ILE A 273 -0.75 -0.10 -19.92
CA ILE A 273 -1.25 -1.09 -18.94
C ILE A 273 -2.44 -0.55 -18.16
N VAL A 274 -2.38 0.70 -17.69
CA VAL A 274 -3.47 1.33 -16.96
C VAL A 274 -4.74 1.40 -17.84
N ALA A 275 -4.59 1.84 -19.10
CA ALA A 275 -5.70 1.90 -20.05
C ALA A 275 -6.27 0.51 -20.39
N LEU A 276 -5.43 -0.52 -20.48
CA LEU A 276 -5.87 -1.89 -20.68
C LEU A 276 -6.62 -2.43 -19.47
N LEU A 277 -6.18 -2.13 -18.25
CA LEU A 277 -6.87 -2.53 -17.03
C LEU A 277 -8.23 -1.84 -16.85
N ASP A 278 -8.53 -0.77 -17.59
CA ASP A 278 -9.88 -0.17 -17.63
C ASP A 278 -10.84 -0.92 -18.56
N SER A 279 -10.34 -1.68 -19.52
CA SER A 279 -11.15 -2.37 -20.53
C SER A 279 -11.08 -3.90 -20.46
N ALA A 280 -10.06 -4.45 -19.80
CA ALA A 280 -9.82 -5.87 -19.62
C ALA A 280 -9.65 -6.22 -18.13
N ARG A 281 -10.24 -7.34 -17.72
CA ARG A 281 -10.17 -7.83 -16.33
C ARG A 281 -8.94 -8.68 -16.04
N LEU A 282 -8.25 -9.15 -17.09
CA LEU A 282 -7.00 -9.89 -16.99
C LEU A 282 -6.04 -9.36 -18.05
N VAL A 283 -4.92 -8.79 -17.60
CA VAL A 283 -3.82 -8.37 -18.45
C VAL A 283 -2.58 -9.18 -18.07
N THR A 284 -1.97 -9.88 -19.02
CA THR A 284 -0.74 -10.64 -18.80
C THR A 284 0.41 -10.01 -19.56
N LEU A 285 1.39 -9.50 -18.81
CA LEU A 285 2.67 -9.05 -19.34
C LEU A 285 3.50 -10.28 -19.72
N THR A 286 3.77 -10.45 -21.00
CA THR A 286 4.54 -11.57 -21.54
C THR A 286 5.89 -11.09 -22.07
N GLY A 287 6.94 -11.89 -21.92
CA GLY A 287 8.26 -11.52 -22.44
C GLY A 287 9.42 -12.25 -21.79
N PRO A 288 10.63 -12.14 -22.36
CA PRO A 288 11.80 -12.86 -21.87
C PRO A 288 12.19 -12.44 -20.44
N GLY A 289 12.98 -13.29 -19.76
CA GLY A 289 13.53 -12.96 -18.45
C GLY A 289 14.44 -11.73 -18.54
N GLY A 290 14.36 -10.83 -17.55
CA GLY A 290 15.18 -9.61 -17.51
C GLY A 290 14.68 -8.44 -18.36
N VAL A 291 13.55 -8.56 -19.06
CA VAL A 291 12.95 -7.47 -19.86
C VAL A 291 12.27 -6.37 -19.03
N GLY A 292 12.09 -6.60 -17.72
CA GLY A 292 11.50 -5.63 -16.78
C GLY A 292 10.00 -5.73 -16.55
N LYS A 293 9.37 -6.89 -16.82
CA LYS A 293 7.91 -7.12 -16.63
C LYS A 293 7.44 -6.78 -15.21
N THR A 294 8.14 -7.27 -14.19
CA THR A 294 7.82 -7.02 -12.78
C THR A 294 7.90 -5.54 -12.44
N SER A 295 9.00 -4.87 -12.80
CA SER A 295 9.15 -3.42 -12.56
C SER A 295 8.08 -2.60 -13.27
N LEU A 296 7.71 -3.00 -14.50
CA LEU A 296 6.65 -2.37 -15.27
C LEU A 296 5.26 -2.60 -14.66
N ALA A 297 4.95 -3.83 -14.23
CA ALA A 297 3.69 -4.16 -13.55
C ALA A 297 3.54 -3.40 -12.23
N LEU A 298 4.60 -3.34 -11.42
CA LEU A 298 4.59 -2.60 -10.16
C LEU A 298 4.45 -1.08 -10.38
N ALA A 299 5.07 -0.53 -11.43
CA ALA A 299 4.91 0.88 -11.76
C ALA A 299 3.46 1.22 -12.16
N ALA A 300 2.82 0.37 -12.98
CA ALA A 300 1.42 0.53 -13.33
C ALA A 300 0.48 0.33 -12.12
N ALA A 301 0.72 -0.70 -11.32
CA ALA A 301 -0.10 -1.01 -10.15
C ALA A 301 -0.07 0.07 -9.08
N ARG A 302 1.02 0.84 -8.95
CA ARG A 302 1.09 2.00 -8.03
C ARG A 302 0.15 3.14 -8.41
N LEU A 303 -0.24 3.24 -9.68
CA LEU A 303 -1.17 4.26 -10.16
C LEU A 303 -2.64 3.86 -9.92
N ILE A 304 -2.88 2.63 -9.48
CA ILE A 304 -4.21 2.07 -9.28
C ILE A 304 -4.40 1.85 -7.77
N PRO A 305 -5.48 2.39 -7.16
CA PRO A 305 -5.76 2.19 -5.74
C PRO A 305 -6.04 0.72 -5.44
N ASP A 306 -5.86 0.33 -4.17
CA ASP A 306 -6.19 -1.01 -3.68
C ASP A 306 -5.47 -2.14 -4.44
N ALA A 307 -4.24 -1.86 -4.89
CA ALA A 307 -3.40 -2.83 -5.57
C ALA A 307 -2.64 -3.72 -4.57
N ALA A 308 -2.64 -5.03 -4.80
CA ALA A 308 -1.90 -6.01 -4.02
C ALA A 308 -0.98 -6.84 -4.91
N LEU A 309 0.22 -7.16 -4.41
CA LEU A 309 1.18 -8.05 -5.09
C LEU A 309 1.15 -9.44 -4.45
N VAL A 310 1.13 -10.46 -5.30
CA VAL A 310 1.39 -11.85 -4.93
C VAL A 310 2.56 -12.36 -5.76
N GLU A 311 3.69 -12.62 -5.12
CA GLU A 311 4.89 -13.18 -5.76
C GLU A 311 4.80 -14.71 -5.79
N LEU A 312 4.64 -15.29 -6.99
CA LEU A 312 4.51 -16.75 -7.15
C LEU A 312 5.87 -17.48 -7.23
N ALA A 313 6.98 -16.73 -7.28
CA ALA A 313 8.33 -17.29 -7.43
C ALA A 313 8.77 -18.22 -6.29
N ALA A 314 8.17 -18.10 -5.11
CA ALA A 314 8.52 -18.84 -3.91
C ALA A 314 7.45 -19.87 -3.49
N LEU A 315 6.40 -20.06 -4.30
CA LEU A 315 5.23 -20.87 -3.97
C LEU A 315 5.19 -22.17 -4.77
N GLU A 316 4.88 -23.26 -4.08
CA GLU A 316 4.51 -24.53 -4.70
C GLU A 316 3.06 -24.50 -5.19
N VAL A 317 2.70 -25.38 -6.14
CA VAL A 317 1.37 -25.43 -6.78
C VAL A 317 0.20 -25.40 -5.79
N HIS A 318 0.31 -26.09 -4.65
CA HIS A 318 -0.75 -26.16 -3.64
C HIS A 318 -0.88 -24.89 -2.77
N GLN A 319 0.10 -23.98 -2.82
CA GLN A 319 0.15 -22.76 -2.01
C GLN A 319 -0.41 -21.53 -2.76
N VAL A 320 -0.56 -21.62 -4.08
CA VAL A 320 -1.02 -20.50 -4.94
C VAL A 320 -2.41 -20.02 -4.56
N VAL A 321 -3.33 -20.93 -4.21
CA VAL A 321 -4.72 -20.59 -3.84
C VAL A 321 -4.77 -19.83 -2.51
N ALA A 322 -3.97 -20.26 -1.52
CA ALA A 322 -3.98 -19.69 -0.17
C ALA A 322 -3.26 -18.32 -0.10
N ALA A 323 -2.36 -18.04 -1.04
CA ALA A 323 -1.62 -16.79 -1.10
C ALA A 323 -2.41 -15.63 -1.71
N ILE A 324 -3.57 -15.90 -2.33
CA ILE A 324 -4.36 -14.90 -3.05
C ILE A 324 -5.58 -14.49 -2.21
N ASP A 325 -5.46 -13.34 -1.53
CA ASP A 325 -6.56 -12.64 -0.86
C ASP A 325 -7.07 -11.50 -1.74
N THR A 326 -8.37 -11.51 -2.06
CA THR A 326 -9.01 -10.49 -2.90
C THR A 326 -9.86 -9.50 -2.11
N THR A 327 -9.83 -9.56 -0.78
CA THR A 327 -10.67 -8.74 0.10
C THR A 327 -10.22 -7.29 0.08
N GLY A 328 -11.09 -6.39 -0.40
CA GLY A 328 -10.76 -4.97 -0.57
C GLY A 328 -9.68 -4.69 -1.62
N VAL A 329 -9.40 -5.64 -2.53
CA VAL A 329 -8.40 -5.49 -3.59
C VAL A 329 -9.10 -5.19 -4.92
N GLY A 330 -8.86 -4.01 -5.48
CA GLY A 330 -9.34 -3.63 -6.81
C GLY A 330 -8.46 -4.15 -7.94
N LEU A 331 -7.16 -4.31 -7.68
CA LEU A 331 -6.17 -4.84 -8.62
C LEU A 331 -5.24 -5.86 -7.96
N LEU A 332 -5.20 -7.07 -8.48
CA LEU A 332 -4.28 -8.11 -8.06
C LEU A 332 -3.12 -8.25 -9.04
N VAL A 333 -1.90 -8.05 -8.59
CA VAL A 333 -0.67 -8.27 -9.37
C VAL A 333 -0.13 -9.67 -9.05
N LEU A 334 -0.11 -10.56 -10.05
CA LEU A 334 0.48 -11.90 -9.94
C LEU A 334 1.86 -11.89 -10.62
N ASP A 335 2.93 -11.98 -9.85
CA ASP A 335 4.28 -11.92 -10.40
C ASP A 335 4.90 -13.32 -10.57
N ASN A 336 5.59 -13.52 -11.70
CA ASN A 336 6.38 -14.71 -12.02
C ASN A 336 5.56 -16.01 -12.18
N CYS A 337 4.42 -15.92 -12.88
CA CYS A 337 3.49 -17.04 -13.07
C CYS A 337 4.08 -18.24 -13.84
N GLU A 338 5.18 -18.10 -14.57
CA GLU A 338 5.74 -19.15 -15.44
C GLU A 338 6.12 -20.44 -14.69
N HIS A 339 6.39 -20.38 -13.39
CA HIS A 339 6.78 -21.54 -12.59
C HIS A 339 5.60 -22.42 -12.19
N VAL A 340 4.40 -21.85 -12.15
CA VAL A 340 3.17 -22.49 -11.67
C VAL A 340 2.00 -22.20 -12.60
N ILE A 341 2.26 -22.10 -13.90
CA ILE A 341 1.33 -21.48 -14.85
C ILE A 341 -0.05 -22.14 -14.90
N GLY A 342 -0.11 -23.48 -14.81
CA GLY A 342 -1.38 -24.21 -14.75
C GLY A 342 -2.18 -23.88 -13.50
N ALA A 343 -1.52 -23.85 -12.34
CA ALA A 343 -2.15 -23.53 -11.06
C ALA A 343 -2.59 -22.06 -11.01
N ALA A 344 -1.74 -21.14 -11.48
CA ALA A 344 -2.07 -19.73 -11.59
C ALA A 344 -3.28 -19.49 -12.51
N ALA A 345 -3.34 -20.18 -13.66
CA ALA A 345 -4.45 -20.08 -14.60
C ALA A 345 -5.78 -20.57 -13.98
N GLU A 346 -5.77 -21.68 -13.24
CA GLU A 346 -6.96 -22.18 -12.55
C GLU A 346 -7.46 -21.19 -11.49
N VAL A 347 -6.56 -20.62 -10.69
CA VAL A 347 -6.93 -19.65 -9.65
C VAL A 347 -7.47 -18.35 -10.28
N VAL A 348 -6.78 -17.81 -11.27
CA VAL A 348 -7.22 -16.62 -12.01
C VAL A 348 -8.61 -16.83 -12.62
N ALA A 349 -8.86 -17.98 -13.25
CA ALA A 349 -10.17 -18.31 -13.81
C ALA A 349 -11.28 -18.40 -12.76
N ASN A 350 -10.97 -18.88 -11.55
CA ASN A 350 -11.92 -18.92 -10.44
C ASN A 350 -12.22 -17.52 -9.89
N LEU A 351 -11.20 -16.72 -9.65
CA LEU A 351 -11.33 -15.36 -9.10
C LEU A 351 -12.11 -14.43 -10.03
N LEU A 352 -11.82 -14.47 -11.33
CA LEU A 352 -12.54 -13.65 -12.31
C LEU A 352 -14.04 -14.02 -12.41
N ARG A 353 -14.41 -15.26 -12.10
CA ARG A 353 -15.82 -15.71 -12.05
C ARG A 353 -16.54 -15.27 -10.77
N GLN A 354 -15.86 -15.26 -9.64
CA GLN A 354 -16.45 -14.99 -8.33
C GLN A 354 -16.52 -13.49 -8.00
N SER A 355 -15.57 -12.71 -8.50
CA SER A 355 -15.40 -11.29 -8.12
C SER A 355 -15.52 -10.40 -9.35
N PRO A 356 -16.68 -9.84 -9.70
CA PRO A 356 -16.88 -9.11 -10.97
C PRO A 356 -16.06 -7.83 -11.10
N ASP A 357 -15.73 -7.18 -9.98
CA ASP A 357 -14.99 -5.92 -9.95
C ASP A 357 -13.46 -6.10 -9.90
N LEU A 358 -12.99 -7.33 -9.67
CA LEU A 358 -11.56 -7.65 -9.59
C LEU A 358 -10.90 -7.58 -10.98
N ARG A 359 -9.76 -6.89 -11.02
CA ARG A 359 -8.83 -6.85 -12.15
C ARG A 359 -7.53 -7.56 -11.77
N ILE A 360 -6.91 -8.24 -12.73
CA ILE A 360 -5.68 -9.00 -12.52
C ILE A 360 -4.62 -8.56 -13.52
N LEU A 361 -3.43 -8.22 -13.02
CA LEU A 361 -2.23 -7.95 -13.80
C LEU A 361 -1.20 -9.06 -13.52
N ALA A 362 -0.96 -9.93 -14.49
CA ALA A 362 0.00 -11.03 -14.33
C ALA A 362 1.32 -10.75 -15.06
N THR A 363 2.45 -11.23 -14.52
CA THR A 363 3.72 -11.29 -15.25
C THR A 363 4.10 -12.74 -15.49
N SER A 364 4.47 -13.07 -16.72
CA SER A 364 4.84 -14.43 -17.11
C SER A 364 5.74 -14.46 -18.34
N ARG A 365 6.45 -15.56 -18.60
CA ARG A 365 7.16 -15.77 -19.88
C ARG A 365 6.21 -16.12 -21.03
N GLU A 366 5.16 -16.83 -20.70
CA GLU A 366 4.15 -17.33 -21.64
C GLU A 366 2.74 -17.04 -21.09
N PRO A 367 1.70 -16.99 -21.93
CA PRO A 367 0.38 -16.60 -21.48
C PRO A 367 -0.25 -17.64 -20.54
N LEU A 368 -1.10 -17.17 -19.62
CA LEU A 368 -1.84 -18.03 -18.69
C LEU A 368 -2.92 -18.87 -19.39
N ALA A 369 -3.34 -18.46 -20.59
CA ALA A 369 -4.36 -19.14 -21.41
C ALA A 369 -5.75 -19.20 -20.74
N VAL A 370 -6.13 -18.13 -20.03
CA VAL A 370 -7.45 -17.96 -19.40
C VAL A 370 -8.40 -17.20 -20.35
N ALA A 371 -9.68 -17.56 -20.36
CA ALA A 371 -10.67 -16.86 -21.17
C ALA A 371 -10.79 -15.38 -20.74
N GLY A 372 -10.71 -14.46 -21.71
CA GLY A 372 -10.71 -13.01 -21.44
C GLY A 372 -9.33 -12.42 -21.12
N GLU A 373 -8.25 -13.21 -21.22
CA GLU A 373 -6.87 -12.74 -21.08
C GLU A 373 -6.48 -11.78 -22.21
N HIS A 374 -6.09 -10.56 -21.84
CA HIS A 374 -5.43 -9.62 -22.73
C HIS A 374 -3.92 -9.78 -22.59
N ARG A 375 -3.24 -10.20 -23.66
CA ARG A 375 -1.79 -10.42 -23.65
C ARG A 375 -1.08 -9.17 -24.11
N LEU A 376 -0.20 -8.63 -23.27
CA LEU A 376 0.66 -7.50 -23.60
C LEU A 376 2.13 -7.97 -23.68
N PRO A 377 2.68 -8.15 -24.88
CA PRO A 377 4.11 -8.45 -25.04
C PRO A 377 4.95 -7.25 -24.64
N VAL A 378 5.90 -7.45 -23.72
CA VAL A 378 6.86 -6.42 -23.30
C VAL A 378 8.12 -6.55 -24.16
N PRO A 379 8.37 -5.63 -25.11
CA PRO A 379 9.57 -5.67 -25.92
C PRO A 379 10.79 -5.25 -25.09
N PRO A 380 12.02 -5.59 -25.49
CA PRO A 380 13.23 -4.96 -24.98
C PRO A 380 13.21 -3.44 -25.14
N LEU A 381 14.10 -2.74 -24.44
CA LEU A 381 14.24 -1.29 -24.60
C LEU A 381 14.79 -0.95 -25.99
N GLU A 382 14.25 0.13 -26.56
CA GLU A 382 14.86 0.78 -27.72
C GLU A 382 16.28 1.22 -27.39
N GLU A 383 17.16 1.24 -28.39
CA GLU A 383 18.58 1.53 -28.18
C GLU A 383 18.80 2.86 -27.44
N SER A 384 18.08 3.92 -27.80
CA SER A 384 18.15 5.21 -27.11
C SER A 384 17.81 5.13 -25.63
N THR A 385 16.79 4.35 -25.27
CA THR A 385 16.35 4.16 -23.88
C THR A 385 17.28 3.23 -23.12
N ALA A 386 17.84 2.22 -23.78
CA ALA A 386 18.86 1.36 -23.19
C ALA A 386 20.14 2.15 -22.87
N VAL A 387 20.52 3.10 -23.73
CA VAL A 387 21.65 4.03 -23.49
C VAL A 387 21.33 4.97 -22.32
N GLU A 388 20.11 5.51 -22.25
CA GLU A 388 19.67 6.34 -21.13
C GLU A 388 19.73 5.59 -19.79
N LEU A 389 19.20 4.36 -19.75
CA LEU A 389 19.29 3.48 -18.59
C LEU A 389 20.75 3.17 -18.24
N PHE A 390 21.60 2.89 -19.23
CA PHE A 390 23.03 2.66 -19.01
C PHE A 390 23.69 3.87 -18.35
N VAL A 391 23.48 5.07 -18.87
CA VAL A 391 24.08 6.30 -18.35
C VAL A 391 23.62 6.59 -16.93
N ALA A 392 22.32 6.46 -16.65
CA ALA A 392 21.77 6.67 -15.32
C ALA A 392 22.40 5.72 -14.30
N ARG A 393 22.54 4.43 -14.65
CA ARG A 393 23.10 3.40 -13.77
C ARG A 393 24.63 3.49 -13.66
N ALA A 394 25.31 3.88 -14.74
CA ALA A 394 26.75 4.10 -14.75
C ALA A 394 27.13 5.29 -13.87
N ARG A 395 26.34 6.37 -13.87
CA ARG A 395 26.51 7.51 -12.95
C ARG A 395 26.25 7.15 -11.50
N ALA A 396 25.30 6.25 -11.25
CA ALA A 396 25.09 5.72 -9.91
C ALA A 396 26.28 4.89 -9.41
N ALA A 397 26.97 4.18 -10.32
CA ALA A 397 28.16 3.38 -10.00
C ALA A 397 29.47 4.19 -9.94
N ASP A 398 29.66 5.17 -10.82
CA ASP A 398 30.74 6.16 -10.78
C ASP A 398 30.16 7.56 -11.10
N PRO A 399 30.02 8.45 -10.10
CA PRO A 399 29.49 9.80 -10.30
C PRO A 399 30.27 10.65 -11.32
N ARG A 400 31.51 10.28 -11.66
CA ARG A 400 32.35 10.96 -12.65
C ARG A 400 32.08 10.49 -14.08
N PHE A 401 31.24 9.48 -14.27
CA PHE A 401 30.92 8.98 -15.59
C PHE A 401 30.14 10.01 -16.41
N GLU A 402 30.72 10.40 -17.54
CA GLU A 402 30.09 11.27 -18.53
C GLU A 402 30.03 10.57 -19.88
N LEU A 403 28.87 10.68 -20.54
CA LEU A 403 28.72 10.27 -21.92
C LEU A 403 29.37 11.34 -22.81
N THR A 404 30.56 11.04 -23.32
CA THR A 404 31.33 11.92 -24.19
C THR A 404 31.25 11.44 -25.64
N ALA A 405 31.70 12.26 -26.60
CA ALA A 405 31.78 11.84 -28.00
C ALA A 405 32.63 10.56 -28.16
N ASP A 406 33.65 10.39 -27.30
CA ASP A 406 34.58 9.26 -27.30
C ASP A 406 34.00 7.97 -26.70
N THR A 407 33.10 8.06 -25.71
CA THR A 407 32.48 6.89 -25.06
C THR A 407 31.14 6.50 -25.68
N SER A 408 30.49 7.42 -26.41
CA SER A 408 29.17 7.24 -27.01
C SER A 408 29.10 6.00 -27.91
N GLU A 409 30.05 5.81 -28.82
CA GLU A 409 30.03 4.66 -29.74
C GLU A 409 30.12 3.31 -29.00
N ALA A 410 30.93 3.23 -27.94
CA ALA A 410 31.08 2.04 -27.13
C ALA A 410 29.81 1.72 -26.34
N VAL A 411 29.17 2.74 -25.73
CA VAL A 411 27.88 2.59 -25.01
C VAL A 411 26.79 2.10 -25.97
N HIS A 412 26.65 2.73 -27.14
CA HIS A 412 25.68 2.31 -28.15
C HIS A 412 25.92 0.86 -28.62
N THR A 413 27.18 0.51 -28.88
CA THR A 413 27.56 -0.86 -29.29
C THR A 413 27.24 -1.88 -28.21
N LEU A 414 27.52 -1.55 -26.95
CA LEU A 414 27.21 -2.40 -25.82
C LEU A 414 25.71 -2.56 -25.62
N CYS A 415 24.91 -1.49 -25.64
CA CYS A 415 23.46 -1.55 -25.51
C CYS A 415 22.80 -2.40 -26.62
N ARG A 416 23.27 -2.29 -27.88
CA ARG A 416 22.82 -3.16 -28.97
C ARG A 416 23.13 -4.64 -28.71
N ARG A 417 24.34 -4.93 -28.22
CA ARG A 417 24.79 -6.29 -27.92
C ARG A 417 24.08 -6.92 -26.71
N LEU A 418 23.58 -6.10 -25.80
CA LEU A 418 22.78 -6.53 -24.65
C LEU A 418 21.30 -6.71 -25.00
N ASP A 419 20.94 -6.66 -26.29
CA ASP A 419 19.60 -6.84 -26.84
C ASP A 419 18.55 -5.89 -26.24
N GLY A 420 18.97 -4.75 -25.67
CA GLY A 420 18.09 -3.81 -24.97
C GLY A 420 17.42 -4.40 -23.70
N LEU A 421 17.95 -5.50 -23.14
CA LEU A 421 17.40 -6.09 -21.91
C LEU A 421 17.80 -5.27 -20.68
N PRO A 422 16.86 -4.64 -19.95
CA PRO A 422 17.17 -3.77 -18.81
C PRO A 422 18.12 -4.39 -17.80
N LEU A 423 17.89 -5.65 -17.39
CA LEU A 423 18.77 -6.31 -16.42
C LEU A 423 20.20 -6.46 -16.94
N ALA A 424 20.38 -6.76 -18.23
CA ALA A 424 21.71 -6.89 -18.82
C ALA A 424 22.43 -5.53 -18.90
N VAL A 425 21.67 -4.47 -19.22
CA VAL A 425 22.16 -3.08 -19.23
C VAL A 425 22.57 -2.62 -17.84
N GLU A 426 21.75 -2.89 -16.81
CA GLU A 426 22.06 -2.53 -15.42
C GLU A 426 23.29 -3.26 -14.89
N LEU A 427 23.42 -4.56 -15.18
CA LEU A 427 24.60 -5.35 -14.84
C LEU A 427 25.86 -4.79 -15.53
N ALA A 428 25.76 -4.38 -16.81
CA ALA A 428 26.88 -3.77 -17.52
C ALA A 428 27.26 -2.40 -16.94
N ALA A 429 26.28 -1.54 -16.68
CA ALA A 429 26.48 -0.19 -16.18
C ALA A 429 27.13 -0.17 -14.77
N SER A 430 26.81 -1.15 -13.92
CA SER A 430 27.44 -1.32 -12.60
C SER A 430 28.97 -1.50 -12.66
N ARG A 431 29.54 -1.78 -13.84
CA ARG A 431 30.97 -2.08 -14.05
C ARG A 431 31.82 -0.89 -14.44
N VAL A 432 31.21 0.24 -14.74
CA VAL A 432 31.92 1.45 -15.20
C VAL A 432 32.90 1.98 -14.16
N GLY A 433 32.65 1.75 -12.86
CA GLY A 433 33.60 2.09 -11.80
C GLY A 433 34.85 1.20 -11.72
N ALA A 434 34.84 0.04 -12.38
CA ALA A 434 35.92 -0.95 -12.35
C ALA A 434 36.69 -1.10 -13.67
N MET A 435 36.09 -0.72 -14.80
CA MET A 435 36.73 -0.78 -16.13
C MET A 435 36.14 0.23 -17.10
N ASP A 436 36.94 0.65 -18.08
CA ASP A 436 36.50 1.55 -19.14
C ASP A 436 35.41 0.92 -20.00
N VAL A 437 34.49 1.73 -20.52
CA VAL A 437 33.34 1.25 -21.31
C VAL A 437 33.77 0.61 -22.64
N ARG A 438 34.90 1.02 -23.23
CA ARG A 438 35.44 0.39 -24.44
C ARG A 438 35.95 -1.02 -24.12
N ASP A 439 36.69 -1.17 -23.03
CA ASP A 439 37.13 -2.48 -22.54
C ASP A 439 35.92 -3.37 -22.19
N LEU A 440 34.86 -2.79 -21.63
CA LEU A 440 33.60 -3.46 -21.33
C LEU A 440 32.94 -4.01 -22.61
N ALA A 441 32.90 -3.20 -23.67
CA ALA A 441 32.32 -3.59 -24.96
C ALA A 441 33.17 -4.65 -25.69
N ASP A 442 34.49 -4.51 -25.69
CA ASP A 442 35.41 -5.43 -26.37
C ASP A 442 35.45 -6.81 -25.68
N ARG A 443 35.54 -6.85 -24.35
CA ARG A 443 35.53 -8.11 -23.59
C ARG A 443 34.21 -8.86 -23.68
N PHE A 444 33.10 -8.13 -23.81
CA PHE A 444 31.80 -8.75 -24.07
C PHE A 444 31.76 -9.40 -25.46
N ASP A 445 32.35 -8.76 -26.49
CA ASP A 445 32.41 -9.29 -27.86
C ASP A 445 33.18 -10.63 -27.94
N ASP A 446 34.32 -10.72 -27.28
CA ASP A 446 35.17 -11.91 -27.32
C ASP A 446 34.46 -13.14 -26.73
N ARG A 447 33.67 -12.96 -25.66
CA ARG A 447 32.86 -14.03 -25.07
C ARG A 447 31.61 -14.34 -25.90
N TYR A 448 31.01 -13.33 -26.52
CA TYR A 448 29.86 -13.46 -27.42
C TYR A 448 30.20 -14.32 -28.66
N ARG A 449 31.39 -14.11 -29.24
CA ARG A 449 31.88 -14.87 -30.40
C ARG A 449 32.21 -16.33 -30.09
N GLN A 450 32.63 -16.65 -28.86
CA GLN A 450 33.02 -18.02 -28.47
C GLN A 450 31.82 -18.97 -28.31
N ARG A 451 30.60 -18.48 -28.07
CA ARG A 451 29.43 -19.30 -27.71
C ARG A 451 28.49 -19.63 -28.87
N GLY A 452 28.63 -18.98 -30.03
CA GLY A 452 27.73 -19.12 -31.18
C GLY A 452 26.37 -18.47 -30.92
N LEU A 453 25.78 -17.83 -31.94
CA LEU A 453 24.56 -17.00 -31.82
C LEU A 453 23.45 -17.69 -31.02
N PRO A 454 23.02 -17.11 -29.88
CA PRO A 454 21.90 -17.68 -29.16
C PRO A 454 20.77 -16.72 -28.82
N ASP A 455 19.66 -17.35 -28.43
CA ASP A 455 18.41 -16.78 -27.92
C ASP A 455 18.63 -15.81 -26.72
N ARG A 456 17.74 -14.83 -26.55
CA ARG A 456 17.88 -13.68 -25.61
C ARG A 456 18.16 -14.07 -24.14
N GLN A 457 17.79 -15.28 -23.72
CA GLN A 457 18.08 -15.81 -22.38
C GLN A 457 19.58 -16.05 -22.14
N GLN A 458 20.35 -16.29 -23.19
CA GLN A 458 21.80 -16.51 -23.07
C GLN A 458 22.56 -15.20 -22.83
N THR A 459 22.06 -14.06 -23.32
CA THR A 459 22.63 -12.72 -23.08
C THR A 459 22.65 -12.37 -21.58
N VAL A 460 21.55 -12.56 -20.87
CA VAL A 460 21.50 -12.31 -19.40
C VAL A 460 22.36 -13.32 -18.64
N SER A 461 22.30 -14.60 -19.01
CA SER A 461 23.10 -15.64 -18.35
C SER A 461 24.61 -15.40 -18.51
N ALA A 462 25.05 -14.97 -19.71
CA ALA A 462 26.43 -14.61 -19.98
C ALA A 462 26.87 -13.38 -19.16
N MET A 463 25.99 -12.39 -18.98
CA MET A 463 26.27 -11.22 -18.15
C MET A 463 26.36 -11.55 -16.65
N VAL A 464 25.51 -12.45 -16.15
CA VAL A 464 25.59 -12.92 -14.75
C VAL A 464 26.89 -13.70 -14.52
N GLU A 465 27.27 -14.57 -15.45
CA GLU A 465 28.51 -15.36 -15.37
C GLU A 465 29.77 -14.47 -15.45
N TRP A 466 29.77 -13.46 -16.30
CA TRP A 466 30.86 -12.49 -16.31
C TRP A 466 30.89 -11.61 -15.05
N SER A 467 29.71 -11.21 -14.57
CA SER A 467 29.57 -10.49 -13.31
C SER A 467 30.15 -11.28 -12.14
N TRP A 468 29.99 -12.60 -12.16
CA TRP A 468 30.56 -13.59 -11.24
C TRP A 468 32.08 -13.74 -11.37
N ASP A 469 32.61 -13.80 -12.59
CA ASP A 469 34.06 -13.93 -12.84
C ASP A 469 34.87 -12.75 -12.30
N LEU A 470 34.25 -11.59 -12.14
CA LEU A 470 34.87 -10.37 -11.59
C LEU A 470 34.71 -10.24 -10.06
N LEU A 471 34.02 -11.18 -9.41
CA LEU A 471 33.93 -11.23 -7.95
C LEU A 471 35.19 -11.86 -7.36
N GLY A 472 35.62 -11.34 -6.22
CA GLY A 472 36.61 -12.02 -5.38
C GLY A 472 36.05 -13.32 -4.80
N ASP A 473 36.92 -14.20 -4.31
CA ASP A 473 36.52 -15.53 -3.85
C ASP A 473 35.49 -15.48 -2.71
N GLN A 474 35.64 -14.51 -1.79
CA GLN A 474 34.70 -14.27 -0.68
C GLN A 474 33.33 -13.75 -1.16
N GLU A 475 33.30 -12.84 -2.13
CA GLU A 475 32.06 -12.33 -2.72
C GLU A 475 31.29 -13.44 -3.43
N ARG A 476 32.00 -14.30 -4.18
CA ARG A 476 31.42 -15.50 -4.82
C ARG A 476 30.83 -16.46 -3.79
N ALA A 477 31.52 -16.63 -2.65
CA ALA A 477 31.07 -17.51 -1.57
C ALA A 477 29.78 -17.01 -0.92
N VAL A 478 29.72 -15.73 -0.56
CA VAL A 478 28.49 -15.12 -0.04
C VAL A 478 27.36 -15.23 -1.06
N LEU A 479 27.61 -14.85 -2.32
CA LEU A 479 26.58 -14.82 -3.35
C LEU A 479 25.97 -16.21 -3.63
N ARG A 480 26.78 -17.28 -3.74
CA ARG A 480 26.24 -18.63 -3.92
C ARG A 480 25.51 -19.17 -2.69
N ARG A 481 26.00 -18.85 -1.49
CA ARG A 481 25.41 -19.32 -0.22
C ARG A 481 24.10 -18.60 0.14
N LEU A 482 23.79 -17.46 -0.48
CA LEU A 482 22.48 -16.80 -0.38
C LEU A 482 21.37 -17.49 -1.17
N ALA A 483 21.73 -18.28 -2.19
CA ALA A 483 20.78 -18.89 -3.12
C ALA A 483 19.67 -19.76 -2.50
N PRO A 484 19.89 -20.46 -1.36
CA PRO A 484 18.85 -21.22 -0.67
C PRO A 484 17.69 -20.39 -0.09
N HIS A 485 17.76 -19.05 -0.07
CA HIS A 485 16.69 -18.18 0.43
C HIS A 485 15.76 -17.70 -0.72
N PRO A 486 14.65 -18.40 -1.05
CA PRO A 486 13.79 -18.04 -2.18
C PRO A 486 13.13 -16.65 -2.03
N GLY A 487 12.71 -16.28 -0.82
CA GLY A 487 12.15 -14.96 -0.48
C GLY A 487 13.16 -13.94 0.06
N GLY A 488 14.46 -14.20 -0.12
CA GLY A 488 15.53 -13.43 0.51
C GLY A 488 15.64 -13.65 2.03
N CYS A 489 16.53 -12.90 2.66
CA CYS A 489 16.95 -13.11 4.04
C CYS A 489 17.26 -11.79 4.77
N THR A 490 17.25 -11.80 6.09
CA THR A 490 17.76 -10.68 6.90
C THR A 490 19.28 -10.73 6.97
N LEU A 491 19.92 -9.64 7.42
CA LEU A 491 21.37 -9.62 7.62
C LEU A 491 21.84 -10.75 8.56
N ALA A 492 21.14 -10.96 9.68
CA ALA A 492 21.46 -12.01 10.64
C ALA A 492 21.38 -13.43 10.04
N ALA A 493 20.42 -13.66 9.14
CA ALA A 493 20.30 -14.92 8.43
C ALA A 493 21.45 -15.11 7.42
N ALA A 494 21.79 -14.06 6.67
CA ALA A 494 22.93 -14.08 5.75
C ALA A 494 24.25 -14.34 6.49
N GLU A 495 24.49 -13.65 7.61
CA GLU A 495 25.66 -13.87 8.47
C GLU A 495 25.78 -15.32 8.93
N ALA A 496 24.67 -15.93 9.35
CA ALA A 496 24.68 -17.30 9.84
C ALA A 496 24.84 -18.37 8.74
N VAL A 497 24.34 -18.10 7.52
CA VAL A 497 24.34 -19.07 6.41
C VAL A 497 25.59 -18.92 5.54
N CYS A 498 25.98 -17.68 5.23
CA CYS A 498 27.07 -17.39 4.30
C CYS A 498 28.46 -17.46 4.93
N ALA A 499 28.59 -17.21 6.24
CA ALA A 499 29.88 -17.27 6.93
C ALA A 499 30.47 -18.69 6.92
N GLY A 500 31.79 -18.79 6.76
CA GLY A 500 32.56 -20.03 6.71
C GLY A 500 34.06 -19.78 6.89
N ASP A 501 34.89 -20.80 6.70
CA ASP A 501 36.35 -20.67 6.87
C ASP A 501 36.97 -19.65 5.91
N ASP A 502 36.34 -19.45 4.76
CA ASP A 502 36.71 -18.50 3.70
C ASP A 502 36.05 -17.12 3.85
N VAL A 503 34.97 -17.01 4.63
CA VAL A 503 34.21 -15.77 4.82
C VAL A 503 33.93 -15.54 6.31
N PRO A 504 34.69 -14.67 6.98
CA PRO A 504 34.41 -14.28 8.36
C PRO A 504 33.02 -13.64 8.50
N VAL A 505 32.31 -13.94 9.60
CA VAL A 505 30.96 -13.41 9.83
C VAL A 505 30.90 -11.88 9.80
N ALA A 506 31.92 -11.20 10.34
CA ALA A 506 32.02 -9.75 10.38
C ALA A 506 32.15 -9.11 8.98
N GLU A 507 32.61 -9.86 7.98
CA GLU A 507 32.79 -9.38 6.60
C GLU A 507 31.53 -9.56 5.75
N VAL A 508 30.55 -10.39 6.19
CA VAL A 508 29.35 -10.71 5.40
C VAL A 508 28.52 -9.46 5.09
N ALA A 509 28.37 -8.53 6.05
CA ALA A 509 27.64 -7.28 5.84
C ALA A 509 28.28 -6.40 4.77
N GLU A 510 29.61 -6.26 4.78
CA GLU A 510 30.36 -5.48 3.80
C GLU A 510 30.31 -6.14 2.41
N LEU A 511 30.49 -7.47 2.35
CA LEU A 511 30.39 -8.23 1.11
C LEU A 511 28.99 -8.16 0.51
N LEU A 512 27.93 -8.22 1.33
CA LEU A 512 26.56 -8.00 0.89
C LEU A 512 26.35 -6.60 0.31
N SER A 513 26.90 -5.56 0.95
CA SER A 513 26.84 -4.19 0.41
C SER A 513 27.47 -4.13 -0.97
N ARG A 514 28.67 -4.70 -1.15
CA ARG A 514 29.35 -4.76 -2.46
C ARG A 514 28.55 -5.54 -3.51
N LEU A 515 27.86 -6.61 -3.12
CA LEU A 515 27.00 -7.38 -4.02
C LEU A 515 25.72 -6.63 -4.41
N VAL A 516 25.20 -5.78 -3.51
CA VAL A 516 24.11 -4.84 -3.81
C VAL A 516 24.59 -3.76 -4.78
N ASP A 517 25.76 -3.17 -4.55
CA ASP A 517 26.35 -2.15 -5.44
C ASP A 517 26.61 -2.69 -6.86
N ARG A 518 26.86 -4.00 -6.99
CA ARG A 518 27.05 -4.71 -8.27
C ARG A 518 25.75 -5.24 -8.89
N SER A 519 24.59 -4.90 -8.32
CA SER A 519 23.25 -5.33 -8.78
C SER A 519 23.04 -6.85 -8.84
N LEU A 520 23.79 -7.63 -8.04
CA LEU A 520 23.62 -9.09 -7.93
C LEU A 520 22.69 -9.48 -6.78
N VAL A 521 22.53 -8.58 -5.79
CA VAL A 521 21.62 -8.69 -4.65
C VAL A 521 20.76 -7.44 -4.60
N VAL A 522 19.48 -7.58 -4.27
CA VAL A 522 18.53 -6.48 -4.06
C VAL A 522 18.30 -6.31 -2.56
N ARG A 523 18.42 -5.08 -2.05
CA ARG A 523 18.01 -4.72 -0.69
C ARG A 523 16.57 -4.21 -0.69
N ILE A 524 15.75 -4.71 0.23
CA ILE A 524 14.35 -4.32 0.44
C ILE A 524 14.22 -3.87 1.89
N ASP A 525 13.84 -2.61 2.12
CA ASP A 525 13.67 -2.07 3.48
C ASP A 525 12.22 -2.28 3.97
N GLY A 526 12.04 -2.76 5.21
CA GLY A 526 10.74 -3.01 5.84
C GLY A 526 10.71 -2.61 7.32
N THR A 527 9.55 -2.75 7.97
CA THR A 527 9.30 -2.35 9.38
C THR A 527 10.14 -3.11 10.41
N SER A 528 10.67 -4.28 10.04
CA SER A 528 11.56 -5.14 10.84
C SER A 528 13.03 -5.13 10.36
N GLY A 529 13.41 -4.17 9.51
CA GLY A 529 14.77 -3.99 8.98
C GLY A 529 14.95 -4.35 7.50
N SER A 530 16.19 -4.27 7.01
CA SER A 530 16.54 -4.54 5.60
C SER A 530 16.60 -6.05 5.29
N ARG A 531 16.08 -6.44 4.13
CA ARG A 531 16.13 -7.79 3.56
C ARG A 531 16.98 -7.82 2.29
N TYR A 532 17.66 -8.92 2.04
CA TYR A 532 18.54 -9.15 0.89
C TYR A 532 18.02 -10.31 0.05
N ARG A 533 17.79 -10.07 -1.25
CA ARG A 533 17.20 -11.04 -2.18
C ARG A 533 18.02 -11.16 -3.47
N LEU A 534 18.14 -12.36 -4.02
CA LEU A 534 18.71 -12.57 -5.34
C LEU A 534 17.63 -12.43 -6.41
N LEU A 535 17.97 -11.80 -7.54
CA LEU A 535 17.14 -11.88 -8.74
C LEU A 535 17.10 -13.32 -9.25
N GLU A 536 15.96 -13.79 -9.74
CA GLU A 536 15.75 -15.21 -10.06
C GLU A 536 16.80 -15.77 -11.04
N THR A 537 17.18 -15.00 -12.06
CA THR A 537 18.23 -15.41 -13.00
C THR A 537 19.60 -15.55 -12.32
N VAL A 538 19.91 -14.68 -11.36
CA VAL A 538 21.15 -14.74 -10.54
C VAL A 538 21.07 -15.91 -9.57
N ARG A 539 19.93 -16.12 -8.92
CA ARG A 539 19.68 -17.25 -8.01
C ARG A 539 19.86 -18.59 -8.71
N ALA A 540 19.25 -18.78 -9.88
CA ALA A 540 19.37 -20.00 -10.66
C ALA A 540 20.82 -20.29 -11.07
N PHE A 541 21.59 -19.25 -11.42
CA PHE A 541 23.03 -19.38 -11.66
C PHE A 541 23.78 -19.76 -10.38
N CYS A 542 23.49 -19.10 -9.26
CA CYS A 542 24.14 -19.32 -7.98
C CYS A 542 23.88 -20.71 -7.39
N LEU A 543 22.68 -21.29 -7.59
CA LEU A 543 22.40 -22.67 -7.21
C LEU A 543 23.32 -23.66 -7.95
N ARG A 544 23.54 -23.47 -9.26
CA ARG A 544 24.50 -24.29 -10.02
C ARG A 544 25.93 -24.12 -9.54
N GLN A 545 26.34 -22.90 -9.18
CA GLN A 545 27.67 -22.64 -8.62
C GLN A 545 27.84 -23.22 -7.22
N LEU A 546 26.78 -23.23 -6.40
CA LEU A 546 26.77 -23.83 -5.07
C LEU A 546 26.98 -25.35 -5.16
N ASP A 547 26.31 -26.00 -6.11
CA ASP A 547 26.48 -27.43 -6.39
C ASP A 547 27.87 -27.73 -6.95
N ALA A 548 28.35 -26.93 -7.92
CA ALA A 548 29.68 -27.09 -8.50
C ALA A 548 30.81 -26.91 -7.47
N ALA A 549 30.62 -26.05 -6.46
CA ALA A 549 31.55 -25.86 -5.35
C ALA A 549 31.47 -26.98 -4.29
N GLY A 550 30.49 -27.89 -4.38
CA GLY A 550 30.28 -28.96 -3.39
C GLY A 550 29.79 -28.45 -2.03
N GLU A 551 29.26 -27.23 -1.96
CA GLU A 551 28.90 -26.55 -0.70
C GLU A 551 27.42 -26.71 -0.32
N GLY A 552 26.60 -27.30 -1.19
CA GLY A 552 25.15 -27.39 -1.01
C GLY A 552 24.73 -27.96 0.34
N GLU A 553 25.30 -29.11 0.72
CA GLU A 553 24.97 -29.80 1.98
C GLU A 553 25.44 -29.07 3.24
N VAL A 554 26.57 -28.35 3.17
CA VAL A 554 27.07 -27.55 4.30
C VAL A 554 26.20 -26.30 4.46
N THR A 555 25.86 -25.64 3.36
CA THR A 555 25.03 -24.43 3.34
C THR A 555 23.61 -24.74 3.81
N ARG A 556 23.02 -25.85 3.35
CA ARG A 556 21.73 -26.36 3.80
C ARG A 556 21.71 -26.59 5.32
N ARG A 557 22.74 -27.23 5.88
CA ARG A 557 22.83 -27.44 7.33
C ARG A 557 22.99 -26.14 8.13
N ARG A 558 23.69 -25.13 7.59
CA ARG A 558 23.78 -23.79 8.23
C ARG A 558 22.44 -23.07 8.19
N TYR A 559 21.76 -23.13 7.05
CA TYR A 559 20.40 -22.64 6.87
C TYR A 559 19.45 -23.27 7.89
N GLU A 560 19.41 -24.60 7.95
CA GLU A 560 18.59 -25.35 8.90
C GLU A 560 18.94 -25.00 10.34
N ARG A 561 20.22 -24.99 10.71
CA ARG A 561 20.64 -24.64 12.07
C ARG A 561 20.28 -23.21 12.45
N TYR A 562 20.39 -22.25 11.53
CA TYR A 562 19.99 -20.88 11.80
C TYR A 562 18.50 -20.80 12.07
N PHE A 563 17.67 -21.39 11.21
CA PHE A 563 16.22 -21.38 11.40
C PHE A 563 15.77 -22.26 12.58
N GLU A 564 16.49 -23.33 12.91
CA GLU A 564 16.29 -24.15 14.10
C GLU A 564 16.73 -23.41 15.37
N SER A 565 17.81 -22.64 15.34
CA SER A 565 18.24 -21.78 16.45
C SER A 565 17.33 -20.56 16.61
N LEU A 566 16.84 -20.01 15.50
CA LEU A 566 15.83 -18.96 15.51
C LEU A 566 14.57 -19.55 16.13
N ALA A 567 14.08 -20.67 15.63
CA ALA A 567 12.97 -21.42 16.23
C ALA A 567 13.21 -21.66 17.72
N ARG A 568 14.35 -22.23 18.15
CA ARG A 568 14.68 -22.49 19.58
C ARG A 568 14.81 -21.26 20.47
N ARG A 569 15.38 -20.15 19.99
CA ARG A 569 15.48 -18.90 20.78
C ARG A 569 14.14 -18.19 20.88
N THR A 570 13.32 -18.41 19.87
CA THR A 570 12.00 -17.83 19.78
C THR A 570 10.97 -18.76 20.41
N GLU A 571 11.24 -20.06 20.57
CA GLU A 571 10.38 -21.14 21.10
C GLU A 571 9.87 -20.85 22.52
N PRO A 572 10.70 -20.45 23.51
CA PRO A 572 10.21 -20.01 24.81
C PRO A 572 9.41 -18.70 24.80
N ARG A 573 9.43 -17.97 23.68
CA ARG A 573 8.77 -16.65 23.47
C ARG A 573 7.64 -16.69 22.42
N LEU A 574 7.54 -17.77 21.66
CA LEU A 574 6.53 -18.14 20.65
C LEU A 574 5.44 -18.99 21.28
N TYR A 575 5.75 -19.73 22.35
CA TYR A 575 4.91 -20.79 22.90
C TYR A 575 4.39 -20.49 24.33
N GLY A 576 3.75 -19.33 24.50
CA GLY A 576 2.43 -19.37 25.12
C GLY A 576 1.50 -19.57 23.95
N HIS A 577 0.82 -20.71 23.84
CA HIS A 577 0.08 -21.14 22.65
C HIS A 577 0.15 -22.64 22.36
N SER A 578 0.50 -23.55 23.28
CA SER A 578 0.75 -25.00 23.06
C SER A 578 -0.31 -25.78 22.27
N GLU A 579 -1.46 -25.19 21.93
CA GLU A 579 -2.47 -25.64 20.95
C GLU A 579 -3.18 -24.51 20.15
N LEU A 580 -2.47 -23.50 19.63
CA LEU A 580 -2.65 -23.22 18.18
C LEU A 580 -2.12 -24.46 17.38
N PHE A 581 -1.30 -25.28 18.06
CA PHE A 581 -0.68 -26.56 17.67
C PHE A 581 -1.57 -27.76 17.37
N THR A 582 -2.83 -27.79 17.80
CA THR A 582 -3.75 -28.57 16.97
C THR A 582 -4.10 -27.66 15.81
N TYR A 583 -4.90 -26.58 15.94
CA TYR A 583 -5.38 -25.63 14.90
C TYR A 583 -4.51 -25.45 13.62
N LEU A 584 -4.38 -26.51 12.84
CA LEU A 584 -5.55 -27.07 12.19
C LEU A 584 -5.91 -28.51 12.61
N GLY A 585 -5.01 -29.30 13.22
CA GLY A 585 -5.22 -30.69 13.62
C GLY A 585 -5.37 -31.63 12.44
N GLY A 586 -5.19 -31.09 11.24
CA GLY A 586 -5.86 -31.58 10.05
C GLY A 586 -6.67 -30.43 9.44
N LEU A 587 -6.09 -29.79 8.43
CA LEU A 587 -6.80 -29.25 7.29
C LEU A 587 -7.70 -30.38 6.72
N TYR A 588 -8.82 -30.69 7.39
CA TYR A 588 -9.51 -31.98 7.34
C TYR A 588 -8.74 -33.11 8.06
N GLY A 589 -9.46 -33.98 8.77
CA GLY A 589 -8.86 -35.22 9.27
C GLY A 589 -8.10 -35.94 8.16
N GLU A 590 -6.89 -36.41 8.49
CA GLU A 590 -6.13 -37.44 7.78
C GLU A 590 -5.97 -37.26 6.25
N SER A 591 -4.78 -36.85 5.81
CA SER A 591 -4.28 -37.16 4.46
C SER A 591 -3.93 -38.65 4.34
N ALA A 592 -4.94 -39.49 4.50
CA ALA A 592 -5.08 -40.85 4.02
C ALA A 592 -6.45 -41.30 4.53
N ALA A 593 -7.47 -41.43 3.68
CA ALA A 593 -8.70 -42.06 4.11
C ALA A 593 -8.40 -43.45 4.72
N PRO A 594 -8.58 -43.68 6.03
CA PRO A 594 -8.84 -45.02 6.51
C PRO A 594 -10.34 -45.23 6.30
N ARG A 595 -10.68 -46.42 5.80
CA ARG A 595 -12.07 -46.87 5.78
C ARG A 595 -12.67 -46.73 7.20
N SER A 596 -13.69 -45.87 7.32
CA SER A 596 -14.62 -45.73 8.46
C SER A 596 -13.98 -45.64 9.87
N LEU A 597 -13.85 -44.42 10.41
CA LEU A 597 -13.62 -44.21 11.84
C LEU A 597 -14.84 -44.68 12.66
N PRO A 598 -14.63 -45.21 13.89
CA PRO A 598 -15.70 -45.69 14.75
C PRO A 598 -16.65 -44.55 15.18
N PRO A 599 -17.94 -44.84 15.44
CA PRO A 599 -18.99 -43.84 15.68
C PRO A 599 -18.79 -42.94 16.91
N ALA A 600 -17.89 -43.26 17.84
CA ALA A 600 -17.74 -42.57 19.13
C ALA A 600 -16.88 -41.28 19.09
N THR A 601 -16.24 -40.94 17.97
CA THR A 601 -15.29 -39.79 17.87
C THR A 601 -15.78 -38.64 16.99
N ARG A 602 -17.01 -38.68 16.47
CA ARG A 602 -17.62 -37.56 15.73
C ARG A 602 -18.54 -36.76 16.66
N PRO A 603 -18.44 -35.41 16.68
CA PRO A 603 -19.33 -34.59 17.49
C PRO A 603 -20.75 -34.56 16.95
N ARG A 604 -21.72 -34.30 17.83
CA ARG A 604 -23.04 -33.77 17.44
C ARG A 604 -22.90 -32.24 17.30
N ILE A 605 -23.19 -31.71 16.13
CA ILE A 605 -23.24 -30.26 15.91
C ILE A 605 -24.68 -29.82 16.13
N GLU A 606 -24.86 -28.89 17.07
CA GLU A 606 -26.15 -28.32 17.41
C GLU A 606 -26.10 -26.79 17.34
N THR A 607 -27.26 -26.17 17.18
CA THR A 607 -27.40 -24.72 17.26
C THR A 607 -28.43 -24.43 18.34
N VAL A 608 -27.99 -23.79 19.42
CA VAL A 608 -28.88 -23.31 20.48
C VAL A 608 -29.29 -21.87 20.17
N VAL A 609 -30.46 -21.48 20.65
CA VAL A 609 -30.97 -20.12 20.49
C VAL A 609 -30.90 -19.46 21.85
N SER A 610 -30.11 -18.39 21.94
CA SER A 610 -30.01 -17.56 23.14
C SER A 610 -31.32 -16.84 23.45
N ALA A 611 -31.42 -16.25 24.64
CA ALA A 611 -32.63 -15.56 25.10
C ALA A 611 -33.06 -14.41 24.16
N ASP A 612 -32.10 -13.78 23.49
CA ASP A 612 -32.33 -12.71 22.52
C ASP A 612 -32.48 -13.20 21.07
N SER A 613 -32.67 -14.50 20.87
CA SER A 613 -32.75 -15.17 19.56
C SER A 613 -31.43 -15.29 18.79
N THR A 614 -30.29 -15.00 19.41
CA THR A 614 -28.98 -15.21 18.78
C THR A 614 -28.68 -16.70 18.62
N PRO A 615 -28.31 -17.19 17.42
CA PRO A 615 -27.90 -18.57 17.23
C PRO A 615 -26.48 -18.78 17.75
N ILE A 616 -26.28 -19.83 18.56
CA ILE A 616 -24.96 -20.21 19.07
C ILE A 616 -24.67 -21.65 18.61
N VAL A 617 -23.59 -21.81 17.85
CA VAL A 617 -23.18 -23.12 17.32
C VAL A 617 -22.32 -23.86 18.34
N VAL A 618 -22.70 -25.10 18.63
CA VAL A 618 -22.11 -25.95 19.67
C VAL A 618 -21.72 -27.31 19.08
N GLU A 619 -20.52 -27.79 19.43
CA GLU A 619 -20.11 -29.18 19.20
C GLU A 619 -20.14 -29.95 20.52
N VAL A 620 -20.90 -31.04 20.54
CA VAL A 620 -21.03 -31.93 21.70
C VAL A 620 -20.31 -33.25 21.43
N TYR A 621 -19.35 -33.57 22.29
CA TYR A 621 -18.58 -34.81 22.28
C TYR A 621 -18.97 -35.69 23.47
N GLY A 622 -19.04 -37.00 23.24
CA GLY A 622 -19.53 -37.95 24.24
C GLY A 622 -21.05 -37.86 24.45
N ASP A 623 -21.59 -38.85 25.14
CA ASP A 623 -23.04 -38.99 25.38
C ASP A 623 -23.37 -39.48 26.81
N SER A 624 -22.36 -39.57 27.68
CA SER A 624 -22.51 -40.06 29.05
C SER A 624 -21.48 -39.43 29.99
N GLY A 625 -21.80 -39.40 31.29
CA GLY A 625 -20.97 -38.79 32.34
C GLY A 625 -21.30 -37.31 32.62
N PRO A 626 -20.55 -36.67 33.53
CA PRO A 626 -20.75 -35.25 33.87
C PRO A 626 -20.57 -34.36 32.64
N ALA A 627 -21.35 -33.27 32.57
CA ALA A 627 -21.21 -32.27 31.51
C ALA A 627 -20.06 -31.30 31.82
N ILE A 628 -19.26 -30.95 30.81
CA ILE A 628 -18.24 -29.90 30.89
C ILE A 628 -18.32 -28.99 29.65
N VAL A 629 -18.33 -27.68 29.87
CA VAL A 629 -18.29 -26.66 28.81
C VAL A 629 -16.90 -26.03 28.77
N LEU A 630 -16.28 -26.01 27.59
CA LEU A 630 -14.97 -25.41 27.35
C LEU A 630 -15.15 -23.98 26.84
N VAL A 631 -14.69 -23.01 27.62
CA VAL A 631 -14.92 -21.57 27.42
C VAL A 631 -13.63 -20.91 26.91
N GLY A 632 -13.64 -20.50 25.64
CA GLY A 632 -12.49 -19.90 24.97
C GLY A 632 -12.22 -18.43 25.35
N GLY A 633 -10.95 -18.05 25.32
CA GLY A 633 -10.51 -16.66 25.46
C GLY A 633 -10.70 -15.82 24.20
N ALA A 634 -10.11 -14.63 24.17
CA ALA A 634 -10.36 -13.58 23.17
C ALA A 634 -10.08 -13.98 21.70
N LEU A 635 -9.10 -14.86 21.47
CA LEU A 635 -8.73 -15.37 20.14
C LEU A 635 -9.02 -16.88 20.03
N ASN A 636 -10.15 -17.32 20.58
CA ASN A 636 -10.61 -18.71 20.50
C ASN A 636 -12.04 -18.81 19.93
N ASP A 637 -12.31 -19.95 19.31
CA ASP A 637 -13.62 -20.38 18.81
C ASP A 637 -13.90 -21.84 19.23
N ARG A 638 -15.02 -22.42 18.79
CA ARG A 638 -15.40 -23.80 19.17
C ARG A 638 -14.39 -24.86 18.76
N ARG A 639 -13.55 -24.58 17.75
CA ARG A 639 -12.59 -25.53 17.18
C ARG A 639 -11.32 -25.62 18.02
N THR A 640 -11.07 -24.61 18.84
CA THR A 640 -9.84 -24.48 19.65
C THR A 640 -9.62 -25.69 20.57
N PHE A 641 -10.67 -26.24 21.18
CA PHE A 641 -10.56 -27.31 22.18
C PHE A 641 -10.92 -28.72 21.68
N ILE A 642 -10.99 -28.94 20.37
CA ILE A 642 -11.35 -30.26 19.81
C ILE A 642 -10.49 -31.42 20.35
N PRO A 643 -9.15 -31.29 20.47
CA PRO A 643 -8.30 -32.35 21.04
C PRO A 643 -8.68 -32.73 22.46
N LEU A 644 -8.85 -31.72 23.33
CA LEU A 644 -9.25 -31.92 24.72
C LEU A 644 -10.66 -32.50 24.81
N ALA A 645 -11.59 -32.02 23.98
CA ALA A 645 -12.94 -32.55 23.92
C ALA A 645 -12.95 -34.04 23.54
N LYS A 646 -12.19 -34.44 22.52
CA LYS A 646 -12.03 -35.84 22.12
C LYS A 646 -11.39 -36.69 23.22
N ARG A 647 -10.38 -36.17 23.91
CA ARG A 647 -9.70 -36.85 25.03
C ARG A 647 -10.64 -37.12 26.20
N LEU A 648 -11.57 -36.19 26.47
CA LEU A 648 -12.53 -36.29 27.56
C LEU A 648 -13.83 -37.04 27.19
N ALA A 649 -14.17 -37.13 25.90
CA ALA A 649 -15.43 -37.69 25.39
C ALA A 649 -15.77 -39.11 25.85
N SER A 650 -14.78 -39.89 26.30
CA SER A 650 -14.99 -41.25 26.83
C SER A 650 -15.61 -41.29 28.23
N ARG A 651 -15.54 -40.19 28.98
CA ARG A 651 -15.99 -40.11 30.40
C ARG A 651 -16.89 -38.91 30.69
N PHE A 652 -17.02 -37.98 29.76
CA PHE A 652 -17.74 -36.72 29.90
C PHE A 652 -18.63 -36.46 28.69
N THR A 653 -19.68 -35.66 28.92
CA THR A 653 -20.36 -34.92 27.85
C THR A 653 -19.67 -33.56 27.75
N VAL A 654 -18.93 -33.32 26.67
CA VAL A 654 -18.10 -32.11 26.50
C VAL A 654 -18.73 -31.21 25.44
N ALA A 655 -19.01 -29.95 25.78
CA ALA A 655 -19.41 -28.93 24.81
C ALA A 655 -18.28 -27.95 24.52
N THR A 656 -18.02 -27.70 23.24
CA THR A 656 -17.28 -26.54 22.75
C THR A 656 -18.22 -25.69 21.92
N TYR A 657 -18.11 -24.36 21.95
CA TYR A 657 -19.06 -23.48 21.26
C TYR A 657 -18.40 -22.20 20.76
N ASP A 658 -19.03 -21.61 19.76
CA ASP A 658 -18.64 -20.32 19.22
C ASP A 658 -19.28 -19.24 20.09
N ARG A 659 -18.45 -18.54 20.86
CA ARG A 659 -18.84 -17.31 21.54
C ARG A 659 -19.44 -16.33 20.52
N ARG A 660 -20.42 -15.55 20.95
CA ARG A 660 -21.17 -14.62 20.08
C ARG A 660 -20.23 -13.73 19.27
N GLY A 661 -20.56 -13.50 18.00
CA GLY A 661 -19.72 -12.72 17.09
C GLY A 661 -18.55 -13.51 16.50
N ARG A 662 -18.49 -14.84 16.72
CA ARG A 662 -17.41 -15.71 16.22
C ARG A 662 -17.93 -16.90 15.45
N GLY A 663 -17.09 -17.40 14.54
CA GLY A 663 -17.32 -18.64 13.81
C GLY A 663 -18.69 -18.68 13.13
N ASP A 664 -19.40 -19.79 13.29
CA ASP A 664 -20.70 -20.02 12.64
C ASP A 664 -21.89 -19.50 13.47
N SER A 665 -21.65 -18.95 14.67
CA SER A 665 -22.69 -18.24 15.47
C SER A 665 -23.07 -16.88 14.85
N GLY A 666 -22.29 -16.39 13.89
CA GLY A 666 -22.54 -15.14 13.16
C GLY A 666 -22.30 -13.87 13.99
N ASP A 667 -22.54 -12.72 13.36
CA ASP A 667 -22.31 -11.38 13.95
C ASP A 667 -23.63 -10.72 14.39
N VAL A 668 -24.17 -11.19 15.51
CA VAL A 668 -25.39 -10.62 16.11
C VAL A 668 -25.03 -9.66 17.24
N GLN A 669 -25.25 -8.38 16.99
CA GLN A 669 -25.04 -7.28 17.93
C GLN A 669 -26.23 -7.08 18.89
N PRO A 670 -26.02 -6.53 20.10
CA PRO A 670 -24.74 -6.04 20.64
C PRO A 670 -23.89 -7.14 21.27
N TRP A 671 -22.57 -7.02 21.19
CA TRP A 671 -21.64 -7.80 22.01
C TRP A 671 -21.59 -7.22 23.43
N ALA A 672 -22.25 -7.89 24.38
CA ALA A 672 -22.33 -7.46 25.77
C ALA A 672 -22.24 -8.65 26.72
N VAL A 673 -21.66 -8.45 27.91
CA VAL A 673 -21.38 -9.53 28.87
C VAL A 673 -22.68 -10.21 29.30
N GLU A 674 -23.73 -9.43 29.55
CA GLU A 674 -25.05 -9.94 29.90
C GLU A 674 -25.64 -10.84 28.81
N ARG A 675 -25.39 -10.52 27.54
CA ARG A 675 -25.85 -11.34 26.40
C ARG A 675 -25.09 -12.63 26.29
N GLU A 676 -23.78 -12.58 26.53
CA GLU A 676 -22.98 -13.79 26.52
C GLU A 676 -23.30 -14.73 27.70
N LEU A 677 -23.71 -14.18 28.85
CA LEU A 677 -24.23 -14.98 29.96
C LEU A 677 -25.49 -15.76 29.57
N GLU A 678 -26.39 -15.14 28.80
CA GLU A 678 -27.57 -15.80 28.23
C GLU A 678 -27.16 -16.91 27.23
N ASP A 679 -26.13 -16.67 26.43
CA ASP A 679 -25.59 -17.64 25.47
C ASP A 679 -25.05 -18.88 26.19
N LEU A 680 -24.19 -18.69 27.19
CA LEU A 680 -23.62 -19.79 27.96
C LEU A 680 -24.70 -20.56 28.75
N ALA A 681 -25.72 -19.87 29.27
CA ALA A 681 -26.86 -20.55 29.91
C ALA A 681 -27.61 -21.47 28.93
N ALA A 682 -27.80 -21.04 27.68
CA ALA A 682 -28.39 -21.89 26.64
C ALA A 682 -27.51 -23.09 26.28
N VAL A 683 -26.18 -22.92 26.24
CA VAL A 683 -25.22 -24.03 26.04
C VAL A 683 -25.26 -25.02 27.20
N VAL A 684 -25.33 -24.54 28.45
CA VAL A 684 -25.45 -25.39 29.65
C VAL A 684 -26.76 -26.16 29.66
N GLU A 685 -27.86 -25.52 29.26
CA GLU A 685 -29.16 -26.19 29.13
C GLU A 685 -29.10 -27.35 28.12
N LEU A 686 -28.45 -27.14 26.97
CA LEU A 686 -28.27 -28.18 25.95
C LEU A 686 -27.58 -29.44 26.49
N VAL A 687 -26.57 -29.29 27.37
CA VAL A 687 -25.81 -30.43 27.91
C VAL A 687 -26.39 -31.01 29.21
N GLY A 688 -27.62 -30.64 29.58
CA GLY A 688 -28.36 -31.25 30.70
C GLY A 688 -28.64 -30.34 31.88
N GLY A 689 -28.57 -29.02 31.71
CA GLY A 689 -29.04 -28.01 32.68
C GLY A 689 -28.07 -27.67 33.81
N SER A 690 -26.94 -28.37 33.92
CA SER A 690 -25.84 -28.02 34.83
C SER A 690 -24.52 -28.63 34.34
N ALA A 691 -23.43 -27.87 34.36
CA ALA A 691 -22.14 -28.33 33.83
C ALA A 691 -20.94 -27.82 34.63
N TYR A 692 -19.80 -28.50 34.55
CA TYR A 692 -18.51 -27.90 34.89
C TYR A 692 -18.11 -26.91 33.80
N ALA A 693 -17.40 -25.84 34.14
CA ALA A 693 -16.83 -24.92 33.16
C ALA A 693 -15.31 -24.86 33.29
N LEU A 694 -14.62 -25.06 32.18
CA LEU A 694 -13.18 -24.84 32.06
C LEU A 694 -12.97 -23.62 31.18
N GLY A 695 -12.37 -22.57 31.76
CA GLY A 695 -12.03 -21.35 31.03
C GLY A 695 -10.52 -21.14 30.98
N VAL A 696 -10.05 -20.60 29.86
CA VAL A 696 -8.63 -20.25 29.65
C VAL A 696 -8.49 -18.75 29.43
N SER A 697 -7.54 -18.12 30.14
CA SER A 697 -7.26 -16.68 30.00
C SER A 697 -8.54 -15.83 30.20
N THR A 698 -8.94 -14.98 29.24
CA THR A 698 -10.19 -14.20 29.35
C THR A 698 -11.45 -15.09 29.44
N GLY A 699 -11.42 -16.30 28.90
CA GLY A 699 -12.47 -17.31 29.08
C GLY A 699 -12.58 -17.82 30.52
N ALA A 700 -11.47 -17.81 31.29
CA ALA A 700 -11.49 -18.10 32.72
C ALA A 700 -12.22 -17.00 33.51
N VAL A 701 -12.03 -15.74 33.09
CA VAL A 701 -12.75 -14.59 33.67
C VAL A 701 -14.24 -14.70 33.37
N PHE A 702 -14.58 -15.01 32.11
CA PHE A 702 -15.97 -15.19 31.73
C PHE A 702 -16.66 -16.35 32.46
N ALA A 703 -15.99 -17.52 32.59
CA ALA A 703 -16.54 -18.67 33.32
C ALA A 703 -16.76 -18.37 34.82
N GLY A 704 -15.84 -17.62 35.44
CA GLY A 704 -15.99 -17.15 36.81
C GLY A 704 -17.16 -16.18 36.97
N GLU A 705 -17.28 -15.21 36.07
CA GLU A 705 -18.40 -14.25 36.09
C GLU A 705 -19.74 -14.96 35.84
N ALA A 706 -19.79 -15.96 34.96
CA ALA A 706 -20.98 -16.76 34.72
C ALA A 706 -21.46 -17.51 35.96
N ALA A 707 -20.55 -18.15 36.69
CA ALA A 707 -20.87 -18.79 37.96
C ALA A 707 -21.33 -17.76 39.01
N ALA A 708 -20.67 -16.60 39.09
CA ALA A 708 -21.04 -15.53 40.01
C ALA A 708 -22.43 -14.93 39.70
N ARG A 709 -22.85 -14.94 38.43
CA ARG A 709 -24.12 -14.39 37.94
C ARG A 709 -25.24 -15.42 37.82
N GLY A 710 -25.01 -16.65 38.28
CA GLY A 710 -26.06 -17.66 38.45
C GLY A 710 -26.31 -18.54 37.23
N VAL A 711 -25.38 -18.60 36.27
CA VAL A 711 -25.39 -19.68 35.27
C VAL A 711 -25.19 -21.02 36.01
N PRO A 712 -25.93 -22.11 35.70
CA PRO A 712 -25.86 -23.39 36.41
C PRO A 712 -24.52 -24.13 36.27
N ILE A 713 -23.48 -23.62 36.93
CA ILE A 713 -22.13 -24.21 36.92
C ILE A 713 -21.94 -25.07 38.17
N SER A 714 -21.57 -26.34 37.99
CA SER A 714 -21.34 -27.30 39.08
C SER A 714 -19.95 -27.19 39.72
N GLY A 715 -18.98 -26.67 38.97
CA GLY A 715 -17.59 -26.48 39.39
C GLY A 715 -16.76 -25.78 38.30
N LEU A 716 -15.69 -25.11 38.72
CA LEU A 716 -14.86 -24.26 37.85
C LEU A 716 -13.42 -24.76 37.76
N LEU A 717 -12.88 -24.74 36.55
CA LEU A 717 -11.44 -24.87 36.30
C LEU A 717 -10.98 -23.59 35.57
N LEU A 718 -10.15 -22.80 36.23
CA LEU A 718 -9.72 -21.48 35.76
C LEU A 718 -8.23 -21.53 35.43
N ILE A 719 -7.89 -21.54 34.14
CA ILE A 719 -6.50 -21.55 33.68
C ILE A 719 -6.01 -20.12 33.49
N GLU A 720 -5.08 -19.71 34.35
CA GLU A 720 -4.35 -18.43 34.31
C GLU A 720 -5.24 -17.21 33.97
N PRO A 721 -6.26 -16.89 34.80
CA PRO A 721 -7.08 -15.69 34.60
C PRO A 721 -6.18 -14.43 34.60
N PRO A 722 -6.28 -13.53 33.60
CA PRO A 722 -5.27 -12.52 33.37
C PRO A 722 -5.48 -11.26 34.22
N PHE A 723 -5.76 -11.36 35.52
CA PHE A 723 -5.87 -10.19 36.41
C PHE A 723 -4.50 -9.61 36.78
N ILE A 724 -4.49 -8.32 37.10
CA ILE A 724 -3.36 -7.61 37.72
C ILE A 724 -3.57 -7.67 39.23
N THR A 725 -2.75 -8.45 39.93
CA THR A 725 -2.84 -8.63 41.40
C THR A 725 -1.63 -8.07 42.17
N ASP A 726 -0.60 -7.64 41.44
CA ASP A 726 0.62 -7.02 41.95
C ASP A 726 1.34 -6.21 40.83
N ASP A 727 2.48 -5.63 41.17
CA ASP A 727 3.26 -4.74 40.28
C ASP A 727 4.09 -5.50 39.21
N THR A 728 3.96 -6.83 39.10
CA THR A 728 4.75 -7.63 38.15
C THR A 728 4.16 -7.66 36.74
N ARG A 729 3.02 -6.98 36.52
CA ARG A 729 2.40 -6.74 35.21
C ARG A 729 1.81 -5.33 35.13
N THR A 730 1.94 -4.70 33.96
CA THR A 730 1.28 -3.43 33.65
C THR A 730 0.60 -3.51 32.28
N VAL A 731 -0.69 -3.22 32.21
CA VAL A 731 -1.44 -3.10 30.95
C VAL A 731 -1.86 -1.63 30.77
N PRO A 732 -1.65 -1.01 29.60
CA PRO A 732 -2.07 0.38 29.36
C PRO A 732 -3.59 0.55 29.48
N LEU A 733 -4.03 1.58 30.22
CA LEU A 733 -5.45 1.88 30.44
C LEU A 733 -6.23 2.17 29.14
N GLU A 734 -5.54 2.68 28.12
CA GLU A 734 -6.14 3.02 26.82
C GLU A 734 -6.28 1.80 25.89
N LEU A 735 -5.81 0.62 26.28
CA LEU A 735 -5.78 -0.55 25.40
C LEU A 735 -7.17 -0.93 24.88
N ALA A 736 -8.19 -0.91 25.72
CA ALA A 736 -9.56 -1.22 25.33
C ALA A 736 -10.08 -0.25 24.26
N GLY A 737 -9.98 1.07 24.51
CA GLY A 737 -10.42 2.09 23.55
C GLY A 737 -9.63 2.07 22.25
N ARG A 738 -8.34 1.74 22.29
CA ARG A 738 -7.52 1.56 21.07
C ARG A 738 -7.90 0.32 20.27
N LEU A 739 -8.29 -0.77 20.95
CA LEU A 739 -8.78 -1.97 20.26
C LEU A 739 -10.16 -1.74 19.65
N GLU A 740 -11.05 -1.04 20.35
CA GLU A 740 -12.37 -0.61 19.82
C GLU A 740 -12.19 0.27 18.59
N GLU A 741 -11.33 1.29 18.64
CA GLU A 741 -11.05 2.16 17.49
C GLU A 741 -10.51 1.36 16.28
N LEU A 742 -9.60 0.41 16.50
CA LEU A 742 -9.07 -0.43 15.43
C LEU A 742 -10.13 -1.36 14.85
N VAL A 743 -11.03 -1.90 15.68
CA VAL A 743 -12.15 -2.74 15.25
C VAL A 743 -13.17 -1.91 14.45
N GLU A 744 -13.54 -0.71 14.92
CA GLU A 744 -14.45 0.20 14.22
C GLU A 744 -13.91 0.68 12.86
N GLN A 745 -12.58 0.69 12.70
CA GLN A 745 -11.89 1.03 11.45
C GLN A 745 -11.65 -0.18 10.52
N ASP A 746 -12.22 -1.35 10.84
CA ASP A 746 -11.98 -2.62 10.15
C ASP A 746 -10.48 -3.01 10.08
N ARG A 747 -9.67 -2.54 11.04
CA ARG A 747 -8.23 -2.82 11.14
C ARG A 747 -7.97 -4.05 12.01
N TYR A 748 -8.65 -5.15 11.69
CA TYR A 748 -8.63 -6.40 12.47
C TYR A 748 -7.22 -6.97 12.69
N GLY A 749 -6.35 -6.92 11.69
CA GLY A 749 -4.94 -7.29 11.84
C GLY A 749 -4.16 -6.46 12.82
N ASP A 750 -4.42 -5.16 12.86
CA ASP A 750 -3.76 -4.25 13.78
C ASP A 750 -4.33 -4.41 15.19
N ALA A 751 -5.64 -4.68 15.32
CA ALA A 751 -6.27 -5.02 16.59
C ALA A 751 -5.70 -6.34 17.16
N THR A 752 -5.60 -7.38 16.33
CA THR A 752 -4.98 -8.67 16.70
C THR A 752 -3.51 -8.50 17.09
N GLU A 753 -2.72 -7.76 16.32
CA GLU A 753 -1.33 -7.48 16.65
C GLU A 753 -1.20 -6.69 17.96
N LEU A 754 -1.97 -5.62 18.13
CA LEU A 754 -1.97 -4.81 19.35
C LEU A 754 -2.34 -5.65 20.57
N PHE A 755 -3.35 -6.51 20.45
CA PHE A 755 -3.79 -7.42 21.50
C PHE A 755 -2.70 -8.45 21.84
N LEU A 756 -2.10 -9.11 20.85
CA LEU A 756 -1.03 -10.10 21.07
C LEU A 756 0.22 -9.46 21.70
N ILE A 757 0.59 -8.24 21.29
CA ILE A 757 1.76 -7.55 21.84
C ILE A 757 1.48 -6.97 23.23
N THR A 758 0.30 -6.41 23.47
CA THR A 758 0.05 -5.58 24.67
C THR A 758 -0.70 -6.34 25.75
N ALA A 759 -1.73 -7.13 25.41
CA ALA A 759 -2.50 -7.91 26.37
C ALA A 759 -1.82 -9.26 26.66
N VAL A 760 -1.37 -9.96 25.61
CA VAL A 760 -0.73 -11.28 25.70
C VAL A 760 0.79 -11.18 25.95
N GLU A 761 1.35 -10.00 25.72
CA GLU A 761 2.77 -9.65 25.92
C GLU A 761 3.74 -10.44 25.00
N MET A 762 3.29 -10.82 23.80
CA MET A 762 4.15 -11.45 22.79
C MET A 762 5.15 -10.41 22.24
N PRO A 763 6.44 -10.75 22.09
CA PRO A 763 7.39 -9.82 21.50
C PRO A 763 6.98 -9.47 20.07
N ALA A 764 7.08 -8.19 19.67
CA ALA A 764 6.68 -7.75 18.33
C ALA A 764 7.43 -8.51 17.21
N GLU A 765 8.69 -8.88 17.44
CA GLU A 765 9.53 -9.70 16.56
C GLU A 765 8.94 -11.10 16.29
N VAL A 766 8.10 -11.58 17.20
CA VAL A 766 7.40 -12.87 17.13
C VAL A 766 6.08 -12.71 16.37
N VAL A 767 5.35 -11.63 16.65
CA VAL A 767 4.06 -11.35 16.01
C VAL A 767 4.23 -10.98 14.53
N ALA A 768 5.33 -10.31 14.17
CA ALA A 768 5.61 -9.90 12.79
C ALA A 768 5.64 -11.04 11.76
N PRO A 769 6.37 -12.16 11.96
CA PRO A 769 6.29 -13.30 11.04
C PRO A 769 4.95 -14.03 11.11
N MET A 770 4.29 -14.04 12.28
CA MET A 770 2.94 -14.62 12.43
C MET A 770 1.95 -13.91 11.50
N ARG A 771 2.05 -12.58 11.34
CA ARG A 771 1.21 -11.79 10.44
C ARG A 771 1.28 -12.19 8.96
N THR A 772 2.33 -12.90 8.57
CA THR A 772 2.52 -13.39 7.19
C THR A 772 2.12 -14.86 7.02
N SER A 773 1.64 -15.50 8.08
CA SER A 773 1.26 -16.90 8.07
C SER A 773 -0.23 -17.10 7.79
N PRO A 774 -0.65 -18.23 7.21
CA PRO A 774 -2.05 -18.51 6.93
C PRO A 774 -2.97 -18.46 8.16
N PHE A 775 -2.47 -18.83 9.35
CA PHE A 775 -3.29 -18.83 10.57
C PHE A 775 -3.64 -17.43 11.07
N TRP A 776 -2.92 -16.39 10.62
CA TRP A 776 -3.18 -15.02 11.05
C TRP A 776 -4.59 -14.55 10.67
N ASN A 777 -5.07 -14.97 9.51
CA ASN A 777 -6.42 -14.67 9.03
C ASN A 777 -7.49 -15.23 9.97
N ASP A 778 -7.22 -16.38 10.58
CA ASP A 778 -8.14 -16.99 11.53
C ASP A 778 -8.15 -16.25 12.88
N LEU A 779 -7.02 -15.65 13.28
CA LEU A 779 -6.96 -14.75 14.42
C LEU A 779 -7.64 -13.40 14.11
N GLU A 780 -7.46 -12.85 12.90
CA GLU A 780 -8.15 -11.64 12.44
C GLU A 780 -9.67 -11.83 12.38
N ALA A 781 -10.16 -13.01 12.00
CA ALA A 781 -11.59 -13.31 11.98
C ALA A 781 -12.25 -13.24 13.37
N LEU A 782 -11.46 -13.38 14.44
CA LEU A 782 -11.92 -13.28 15.83
C LEU A 782 -11.74 -11.86 16.41
N ALA A 783 -10.96 -11.02 15.71
CA ALA A 783 -10.66 -9.65 16.10
C ALA A 783 -11.87 -8.73 16.35
N PRO A 784 -13.00 -8.86 15.62
CA PRO A 784 -14.16 -7.98 15.85
C PRO A 784 -14.61 -7.99 17.32
N THR A 785 -14.50 -9.13 18.00
CA THR A 785 -14.90 -9.26 19.42
C THR A 785 -13.82 -8.83 20.44
N LEU A 786 -12.64 -8.35 20.01
CA LEU A 786 -11.55 -8.01 20.93
C LEU A 786 -11.87 -6.82 21.83
N GLY A 787 -12.55 -5.80 21.30
CA GLY A 787 -13.02 -4.65 22.11
C GLY A 787 -13.94 -5.12 23.24
N TYR A 788 -14.89 -6.01 22.90
CA TYR A 788 -15.77 -6.66 23.86
C TYR A 788 -15.03 -7.49 24.92
N ASP A 789 -14.05 -8.33 24.52
CA ASP A 789 -13.26 -9.11 25.48
C ASP A 789 -12.45 -8.23 26.45
N MET A 790 -12.09 -7.01 26.04
CA MET A 790 -11.47 -6.02 26.95
C MET A 790 -12.47 -5.38 27.91
N GLN A 791 -13.72 -5.16 27.50
CA GLN A 791 -14.77 -4.70 28.41
C GLN A 791 -15.04 -5.73 29.52
N LEU A 792 -15.01 -7.02 29.21
CA LEU A 792 -15.10 -8.10 30.21
C LEU A 792 -13.97 -8.02 31.25
N MET A 793 -12.76 -7.63 30.83
CA MET A 793 -11.60 -7.50 31.71
C MET A 793 -11.59 -6.19 32.51
N GLY A 794 -12.30 -5.14 32.05
CA GLY A 794 -12.29 -3.82 32.68
C GLY A 794 -10.87 -3.24 32.79
N ASP A 795 -10.47 -2.87 34.00
CA ASP A 795 -9.11 -2.41 34.34
C ASP A 795 -8.17 -3.56 34.74
N PHE A 796 -8.55 -4.80 34.44
CA PHE A 796 -7.86 -6.05 34.81
C PHE A 796 -7.80 -6.30 36.33
N SER A 797 -8.57 -5.57 37.13
CA SER A 797 -8.67 -5.84 38.57
C SER A 797 -9.45 -7.13 38.84
N LEU A 798 -9.10 -7.81 39.94
CA LEU A 798 -9.82 -8.98 40.40
C LEU A 798 -11.19 -8.55 40.97
N PRO A 799 -12.33 -9.10 40.52
CA PRO A 799 -13.62 -8.61 40.98
C PRO A 799 -13.93 -8.98 42.44
N ASP A 800 -14.22 -7.98 43.26
CA ASP A 800 -14.48 -8.16 44.70
C ASP A 800 -15.65 -9.11 44.99
N HIS A 801 -16.67 -9.14 44.13
CA HIS A 801 -17.87 -9.97 44.35
C HIS A 801 -17.60 -11.46 44.22
N TRP A 802 -16.52 -11.88 43.53
CA TRP A 802 -16.20 -13.29 43.32
C TRP A 802 -16.06 -14.07 44.63
N ALA A 803 -15.47 -13.46 45.66
CA ALA A 803 -15.30 -14.07 46.98
C ALA A 803 -16.62 -14.50 47.64
N SER A 804 -17.70 -13.76 47.36
CA SER A 804 -19.03 -14.00 47.94
C SER A 804 -19.97 -14.77 47.00
N ALA A 805 -19.81 -14.60 45.70
CA ALA A 805 -20.73 -15.11 44.69
C ALA A 805 -20.33 -16.50 44.18
N ILE A 806 -19.04 -16.81 44.07
CA ILE A 806 -18.56 -18.09 43.56
C ILE A 806 -18.43 -19.09 44.71
N THR A 807 -19.50 -19.88 44.94
CA THR A 807 -19.55 -20.86 46.04
C THR A 807 -19.23 -22.30 45.61
N VAL A 808 -19.04 -22.52 44.31
CA VAL A 808 -18.79 -23.84 43.72
C VAL A 808 -17.32 -24.23 43.90
N PRO A 809 -16.99 -25.54 43.93
CA PRO A 809 -15.60 -25.99 43.91
C PRO A 809 -14.86 -25.35 42.73
N THR A 810 -13.69 -24.77 42.99
CA THR A 810 -12.90 -24.08 41.96
C THR A 810 -11.44 -24.51 42.01
N LEU A 811 -10.90 -24.96 40.89
CA LEU A 811 -9.48 -25.23 40.70
C LEU A 811 -8.86 -24.15 39.81
N VAL A 812 -7.91 -23.38 40.35
CA VAL A 812 -7.14 -22.39 39.62
C VAL A 812 -5.81 -23.00 39.22
N ILE A 813 -5.49 -22.92 37.94
CA ILE A 813 -4.38 -23.66 37.33
C ILE A 813 -3.39 -22.66 36.73
N ASP A 814 -2.10 -22.87 36.98
CA ASP A 814 -0.98 -22.16 36.34
C ASP A 814 0.13 -23.10 35.89
N GLY A 815 0.87 -22.71 34.86
CA GLY A 815 2.06 -23.38 34.38
C GLY A 815 3.29 -23.02 35.19
N GLY A 816 4.11 -24.01 35.54
CA GLY A 816 5.38 -23.79 36.25
C GLY A 816 6.36 -22.91 35.47
N GLN A 817 6.29 -22.92 34.13
CA GLN A 817 7.09 -22.08 33.23
C GLN A 817 6.40 -20.77 32.82
N SER A 818 5.16 -20.52 33.27
CA SER A 818 4.44 -19.28 32.96
C SER A 818 5.12 -18.05 33.57
N ARG A 819 4.70 -16.86 33.11
CA ARG A 819 5.23 -15.61 33.68
C ARG A 819 4.89 -15.51 35.16
N GLU A 820 5.76 -14.82 35.90
CA GLU A 820 5.63 -14.66 37.35
C GLU A 820 4.27 -14.11 37.76
N TRP A 821 3.79 -13.08 37.06
CA TRP A 821 2.51 -12.46 37.32
C TRP A 821 1.32 -13.43 37.18
N ARG A 822 1.37 -14.40 36.25
CA ARG A 822 0.28 -15.39 36.08
C ARG A 822 0.21 -16.36 37.24
N ARG A 823 1.36 -16.78 37.76
CA ARG A 823 1.44 -17.63 38.96
C ARG A 823 0.98 -16.87 40.20
N ASN A 824 1.29 -15.58 40.30
CA ASN A 824 0.82 -14.73 41.38
C ASN A 824 -0.70 -14.57 41.35
N THR A 825 -1.26 -14.27 40.17
CA THR A 825 -2.71 -14.16 40.01
C THR A 825 -3.42 -15.48 40.31
N ALA A 826 -2.91 -16.62 39.83
CA ALA A 826 -3.51 -17.93 40.13
C ALA A 826 -3.56 -18.22 41.65
N ARG A 827 -2.52 -17.84 42.39
CA ARG A 827 -2.46 -17.92 43.85
C ARG A 827 -3.49 -16.99 44.50
N THR A 828 -3.52 -15.72 44.12
CA THR A 828 -4.45 -14.73 44.67
C THR A 828 -5.91 -15.13 44.45
N VAL A 829 -6.26 -15.60 43.25
CA VAL A 829 -7.63 -16.05 42.94
C VAL A 829 -8.00 -17.29 43.76
N ALA A 830 -7.10 -18.28 43.88
CA ALA A 830 -7.38 -19.48 44.67
C ALA A 830 -7.57 -19.17 46.17
N GLU A 831 -6.81 -18.22 46.71
CA GLU A 831 -6.92 -17.78 48.11
C GLU A 831 -8.18 -16.94 48.36
N LEU A 832 -8.64 -16.17 47.36
CA LEU A 832 -9.85 -15.37 47.45
C LEU A 832 -11.12 -16.23 47.55
N LEU A 833 -11.17 -17.34 46.80
CA LEU A 833 -12.38 -18.14 46.63
C LEU A 833 -12.63 -19.07 47.82
N PRO A 834 -13.86 -19.13 48.40
CA PRO A 834 -14.15 -19.95 49.58
C PRO A 834 -13.86 -21.44 49.43
N ARG A 835 -13.93 -21.95 48.20
CA ARG A 835 -13.61 -23.34 47.82
C ARG A 835 -12.57 -23.38 46.70
N GLY A 836 -11.67 -22.40 46.67
CA GLY A 836 -10.56 -22.32 45.75
C GLY A 836 -9.42 -23.27 46.12
N ARG A 837 -8.86 -23.92 45.10
CA ARG A 837 -7.60 -24.66 45.19
C ARG A 837 -6.70 -24.22 44.06
N ARG A 838 -5.38 -24.23 44.29
CA ARG A 838 -4.39 -23.96 43.25
C ARG A 838 -3.65 -25.23 42.85
N LEU A 839 -3.38 -25.38 41.56
CA LEU A 839 -2.51 -26.41 41.03
C LEU A 839 -1.52 -25.78 40.03
N THR A 840 -0.22 -26.01 40.26
CA THR A 840 0.83 -25.63 39.30
C THR A 840 1.25 -26.85 38.49
N MET A 841 1.23 -26.72 37.17
CA MET A 841 1.70 -27.75 36.24
C MET A 841 3.21 -27.58 36.03
N ASP A 842 4.00 -28.26 36.85
CA ASP A 842 5.46 -28.15 36.82
C ASP A 842 6.03 -28.47 35.43
N GLY A 843 6.85 -27.57 34.89
CA GLY A 843 7.46 -27.74 33.57
C GLY A 843 6.58 -27.39 32.37
N HIS A 844 5.35 -26.93 32.58
CA HIS A 844 4.43 -26.53 31.49
C HIS A 844 4.28 -25.00 31.37
N PRO A 845 4.09 -24.46 30.15
CA PRO A 845 3.81 -23.04 29.91
C PRO A 845 2.32 -22.70 30.11
N HIS A 846 1.89 -21.51 29.66
CA HIS A 846 0.49 -21.01 29.75
C HIS A 846 -0.54 -21.96 29.13
N ASP A 847 -0.14 -22.64 28.07
CA ASP A 847 -0.96 -23.55 27.31
C ASP A 847 -0.43 -24.96 27.48
N VAL A 848 -1.36 -25.89 27.63
CA VAL A 848 -1.05 -27.23 28.11
C VAL A 848 -1.71 -28.27 27.24
N GLU A 849 -0.95 -29.30 26.91
CA GLU A 849 -1.39 -30.43 26.10
C GLU A 849 -2.61 -31.15 26.73
N PRO A 850 -3.57 -31.61 25.91
CA PRO A 850 -4.74 -32.35 26.38
C PRO A 850 -4.43 -33.55 27.29
N GLU A 851 -3.30 -34.22 27.09
CA GLU A 851 -2.90 -35.38 27.90
C GLU A 851 -2.44 -35.00 29.31
N VAL A 852 -2.08 -33.75 29.53
CA VAL A 852 -1.74 -33.22 30.86
C VAL A 852 -3.00 -32.68 31.54
N LEU A 853 -3.85 -31.95 30.79
CA LEU A 853 -5.10 -31.41 31.34
C LEU A 853 -6.14 -32.50 31.64
N GLY A 854 -6.24 -33.55 30.82
CA GLY A 854 -7.24 -34.61 30.96
C GLY A 854 -7.25 -35.25 32.35
N PRO A 855 -6.12 -35.79 32.84
CA PRO A 855 -6.02 -36.35 34.20
C PRO A 855 -6.34 -35.34 35.32
N ILE A 856 -5.96 -34.06 35.16
CA ILE A 856 -6.26 -33.01 36.14
C ILE A 856 -7.77 -32.76 36.23
N ILE A 857 -8.45 -32.70 35.07
CA ILE A 857 -9.91 -32.52 34.97
C ILE A 857 -10.62 -33.73 35.58
N GLU A 858 -10.16 -34.95 35.25
CA GLU A 858 -10.71 -36.20 35.80
C GLU A 858 -10.61 -36.23 37.33
N ALA A 859 -9.42 -35.95 37.88
CA ALA A 859 -9.20 -35.91 39.33
C ALA A 859 -10.07 -34.85 40.03
N PHE A 860 -10.21 -33.67 39.43
CA PHE A 860 -11.03 -32.61 40.00
C PHE A 860 -12.53 -32.96 40.03
N VAL A 861 -13.05 -33.55 38.95
CA VAL A 861 -14.49 -33.86 38.83
C VAL A 861 -14.88 -35.13 39.59
N PHE A 862 -14.04 -36.17 39.57
CA PHE A 862 -14.34 -37.45 40.22
C PHE A 862 -13.78 -37.57 41.64
N GLY A 863 -12.84 -36.71 42.03
CA GLY A 863 -12.23 -36.71 43.37
C GLY A 863 -11.16 -37.77 43.57
N ASP A 864 -10.53 -38.23 42.47
CA ASP A 864 -9.45 -39.23 42.45
C ASP A 864 -8.07 -38.67 42.87
#